data_AF-A0A6J2XBS7-F1
#
_entry.id   AF-A0A6J2XBS7-F1
#
_cell.length_a   1.000
_cell.length_b   1.000
_cell.length_c   1.000
_cell.angle_alpha   90.00
_cell.angle_beta   90.00
_cell.angle_gamma   90.00
#
_symmetry.space_group_name_H-M   'P 1'
#
loop_
_entity.id
_entity.type
_entity.pdbx_description
1 polymer ?
#
loop_
_entity_poly.entity_id
_entity_poly.type
_entity_poly.pdbx_seq_one_letter_code
_entity_poly.pdbx_strand_id
1 'polypeptide(L)'
;MKAFLLLLTVATSCSGTVFNISGEAVLKYVDDAKYLVYETNDGFYEVEDLSAPDSELSVLSAIESDITFHFFSQSNHNGVQIKKSQLRNIVRLTGFNVSIETLVVIHGWKNDHTSAVNDQIKNAVLQNNNINVIVVDWNPIARQKYIRARRAVVRVGNYIGNFLIRLDNELQHRLKKVSIVGHSLGAHVAGNAGARTGGLVENIIGLDPAGPLFTRRNINNRLDPTDARYVQVIHTNDGRLGFGVKSGHVDYYPNGGRSQPGCGTDLLGRCAHRRAYNYYAESINNNKFMSRLCSKYSSFTSNRCNSNRASLMGGFPISRSVNGNYYLRTNSKSLFARGFSCTVCRMRYIIVSVVLVALASSIPLEDASLGAAKENDVLFYFYSRTHPDGLHVTSKEVNDTTHIRTVFNSSHPTVVLIHGWKDGYGSDSNTFIREAILSTTDANIIKVDWSVNAGKLYVVAKNAVPSVGKWTGEFLDDLTNEFQYPYDNITIVGFSLGAHVAGNVGKYFNGELPLIVGLDPAGPLISAKDTSFCLNTADAKYVQVIHTDAGSAGMADVLGHSDFFPNDGKSQPGCSGLGCSHNRAWALYAESIKDNKFVAQQCSSYTNYVDHDCDGSHTFMGGIKIDTTVTGVYYLTTNSEEPFGRGEE
;
A
#
# COMPACT_ATOMS: atom_id res chain seq x y z
N MET A 1 41.31 36.74 2.25
CA MET A 1 42.05 36.85 0.98
C MET A 1 41.98 35.48 0.31
N LYS A 2 41.40 35.21 -0.88
CA LYS A 2 40.79 35.94 -2.01
C LYS A 2 39.70 34.97 -2.54
N ALA A 3 38.40 35.27 -2.58
CA ALA A 3 37.63 36.15 -3.49
C ALA A 3 37.37 35.55 -4.90
N PHE A 4 36.08 35.25 -5.19
CA PHE A 4 35.30 35.47 -6.44
C PHE A 4 33.83 35.09 -6.10
N LEU A 5 32.88 36.00 -5.78
CA LEU A 5 32.05 36.90 -6.63
C LEU A 5 31.56 36.18 -7.91
N LEU A 6 30.28 36.11 -8.32
CA LEU A 6 29.12 37.03 -8.34
C LEU A 6 27.91 36.16 -8.80
N LEU A 7 26.65 36.27 -8.36
CA LEU A 7 25.71 37.38 -8.57
C LEU A 7 24.50 37.22 -7.62
N LEU A 8 24.48 38.06 -6.59
CA LEU A 8 23.26 38.54 -5.95
C LEU A 8 22.84 39.79 -6.70
N THR A 9 21.64 39.81 -7.27
CA THR A 9 20.94 41.06 -7.59
C THR A 9 19.93 41.34 -6.48
N VAL A 10 20.35 42.16 -5.52
CA VAL A 10 19.44 42.91 -4.65
C VAL A 10 18.94 44.09 -5.46
N ALA A 11 17.64 44.09 -5.77
CA ALA A 11 16.92 45.31 -6.15
C ALA A 11 15.91 45.61 -5.03
N THR A 12 16.25 46.60 -4.20
CA THR A 12 15.29 47.26 -3.31
C THR A 12 14.33 48.10 -4.15
N SER A 13 13.07 47.67 -4.25
CA SER A 13 11.93 48.57 -4.44
C SER A 13 10.65 47.92 -3.91
N CYS A 14 9.83 48.72 -3.24
CA CYS A 14 8.57 48.33 -2.62
C CYS A 14 7.60 47.70 -3.63
N SER A 15 7.44 46.37 -3.60
CA SER A 15 6.20 45.64 -3.90
C SER A 15 6.44 44.15 -3.66
N GLY A 16 5.48 43.45 -3.07
CA GLY A 16 5.66 42.05 -2.65
C GLY A 16 5.96 41.11 -3.82
N THR A 17 7.23 40.72 -3.97
CA THR A 17 7.70 39.78 -4.97
C THR A 17 7.89 38.38 -4.39
N VAL A 18 7.40 37.40 -5.15
CA VAL A 18 7.71 35.98 -4.99
C VAL A 18 9.13 35.76 -5.52
N PHE A 19 10.01 35.12 -4.74
CA PHE A 19 11.38 34.80 -5.15
C PHE A 19 11.47 33.34 -5.58
N ASN A 20 11.94 33.10 -6.81
CA ASN A 20 12.41 31.79 -7.25
C ASN A 20 13.82 31.57 -6.70
N ILE A 21 13.99 30.60 -5.80
CA ILE A 21 15.28 30.27 -5.16
C ILE A 21 15.78 28.90 -5.63
N SER A 22 17.10 28.78 -5.82
CA SER A 22 17.76 27.50 -6.07
C SER A 22 17.66 26.58 -4.85
N GLY A 23 17.73 25.25 -5.05
CA GLY A 23 17.49 24.24 -4.01
C GLY A 23 18.33 24.39 -2.74
N GLU A 24 19.56 24.91 -2.82
CA GLU A 24 20.42 25.17 -1.65
C GLU A 24 19.97 26.37 -0.82
N ALA A 25 19.41 27.42 -1.44
CA ALA A 25 18.96 28.62 -0.74
C ALA A 25 17.64 28.40 0.03
N VAL A 26 16.85 27.40 -0.38
CA VAL A 26 15.58 27.03 0.24
C VAL A 26 15.75 26.55 1.69
N LEU A 27 16.82 25.81 1.99
CA LEU A 27 17.06 25.21 3.31
C LEU A 27 17.11 26.24 4.44
N LYS A 28 17.47 27.50 4.16
CA LYS A 28 17.49 28.58 5.15
C LYS A 28 16.10 28.90 5.71
N TYR A 29 15.03 28.63 4.97
CA TYR A 29 13.68 29.07 5.30
C TYR A 29 12.75 27.94 5.76
N VAL A 30 13.11 26.67 5.50
CA VAL A 30 12.22 25.51 5.75
C VAL A 30 11.96 25.26 7.25
N ASP A 31 12.91 25.62 8.13
CA ASP A 31 12.80 25.39 9.58
C ASP A 31 12.38 26.65 10.38
N ASP A 32 12.17 27.78 9.70
CA ASP A 32 11.74 29.03 10.35
C ASP A 32 10.22 29.18 10.27
N ALA A 33 9.54 29.11 11.42
CA ALA A 33 8.08 29.26 11.53
C ALA A 33 7.54 30.61 11.02
N LYS A 34 8.42 31.60 10.80
CA LYS A 34 8.08 32.87 10.15
C LYS A 34 7.78 32.69 8.66
N TYR A 35 8.35 31.68 8.01
CA TYR A 35 8.26 31.49 6.57
C TYR A 35 7.49 30.20 6.23
N LEU A 36 6.67 30.27 5.17
CA LEU A 36 6.10 29.09 4.54
C LEU A 36 6.78 28.88 3.20
N VAL A 37 7.55 27.80 3.09
CA VAL A 37 8.13 27.36 1.83
C VAL A 37 7.23 26.31 1.19
N TYR A 38 6.91 26.50 -0.08
CA TYR A 38 6.11 25.52 -0.83
C TYR A 38 6.58 25.40 -2.27
N GLU A 39 6.29 24.24 -2.86
CA GLU A 39 6.61 23.95 -4.25
C GLU A 39 5.39 24.23 -5.15
N THR A 40 5.60 24.91 -6.26
CA THR A 40 4.57 25.23 -7.26
C THR A 40 4.29 24.02 -8.16
N ASN A 41 3.26 24.13 -9.01
CA ASN A 41 2.95 23.08 -9.99
C ASN A 41 4.05 22.93 -11.05
N ASP A 42 4.83 23.98 -11.29
CA ASP A 42 5.91 23.99 -12.28
C ASP A 42 7.26 23.54 -11.68
N GLY A 43 7.26 23.05 -10.42
CA GLY A 43 8.46 22.54 -9.75
C GLY A 43 9.38 23.62 -9.17
N PHE A 44 8.92 24.88 -9.11
CA PHE A 44 9.66 25.97 -8.46
C PHE A 44 9.34 26.04 -6.96
N TYR A 45 10.25 26.65 -6.20
CA TYR A 45 10.03 26.91 -4.77
C TYR A 45 9.71 28.38 -4.53
N GLU A 46 8.64 28.62 -3.78
CA GLU A 46 8.23 29.94 -3.32
C GLU A 46 8.26 30.02 -1.79
N VAL A 47 8.50 31.23 -1.28
CA VAL A 47 8.52 31.52 0.16
C VAL A 47 7.52 32.63 0.47
N GLU A 48 6.62 32.38 1.41
CA GLU A 48 5.73 33.40 1.98
C GLU A 48 6.16 33.79 3.40
N ASP A 49 6.32 35.08 3.66
CA ASP A 49 6.50 35.61 5.02
C ASP A 49 5.15 35.65 5.74
N LEU A 50 4.99 34.79 6.75
CA LEU A 50 3.79 34.66 7.56
C LEU A 50 3.63 35.79 8.61
N SER A 51 4.66 36.63 8.79
CA SER A 51 4.65 37.76 9.72
C SER A 51 4.26 39.10 9.09
N ALA A 52 3.91 39.11 7.80
CA ALA A 52 3.56 40.33 7.08
C ALA A 52 2.45 41.14 7.80
N PRO A 53 2.63 42.46 7.97
CA PRO A 53 1.74 43.29 8.78
C PRO A 53 0.32 43.40 8.21
N ASP A 54 -0.65 43.54 9.12
CA ASP A 54 -2.09 43.56 8.86
C ASP A 54 -2.56 44.58 7.81
N SER A 55 -1.81 45.66 7.61
CA SER A 55 -2.14 46.75 6.69
C SER A 55 -2.10 46.35 5.21
N GLU A 56 -1.32 45.33 4.80
CA GLU A 56 -1.34 44.79 3.43
C GLU A 56 -2.44 43.72 3.19
N LEU A 57 -3.13 43.31 4.26
CA LEU A 57 -4.03 42.16 4.28
C LEU A 57 -5.52 42.54 4.46
N SER A 58 -5.83 43.83 4.66
CA SER A 58 -7.15 44.33 5.06
C SER A 58 -8.20 44.47 3.95
N VAL A 59 -7.82 44.32 2.67
CA VAL A 59 -8.68 44.74 1.53
C VAL A 59 -9.53 43.61 0.91
N LEU A 60 -9.23 42.33 1.16
CA LEU A 60 -9.96 41.21 0.56
C LEU A 60 -10.44 40.22 1.63
N SER A 61 -11.67 40.43 2.06
CA SER A 61 -12.38 39.49 2.92
C SER A 61 -13.30 38.63 2.06
N ALA A 62 -13.24 37.29 2.20
CA ALA A 62 -14.09 36.39 1.41
C ALA A 62 -15.56 36.84 1.43
N ILE A 63 -16.21 36.81 0.27
CA ILE A 63 -17.63 37.08 0.10
C ILE A 63 -18.32 35.82 -0.41
N GLU A 64 -19.65 35.81 -0.30
CA GLU A 64 -20.43 34.64 -0.65
C GLU A 64 -20.27 34.22 -2.13
N SER A 65 -20.07 35.18 -3.04
CA SER A 65 -19.89 34.89 -4.48
C SER A 65 -18.54 34.27 -4.82
N ASP A 66 -17.60 34.24 -3.89
CA ASP A 66 -16.31 33.56 -4.07
C ASP A 66 -16.43 32.03 -3.96
N ILE A 67 -17.61 31.54 -3.55
CA ILE A 67 -17.86 30.14 -3.25
C ILE A 67 -18.89 29.59 -4.22
N THR A 68 -18.53 28.53 -4.92
CA THR A 68 -19.42 27.86 -5.86
C THR A 68 -19.55 26.38 -5.51
N PHE A 69 -20.72 25.81 -5.80
CA PHE A 69 -21.05 24.44 -5.48
C PHE A 69 -21.21 23.66 -6.78
N HIS A 70 -20.52 22.56 -6.94
CA HIS A 70 -20.61 21.70 -8.12
C HIS A 70 -21.20 20.36 -7.71
N PHE A 71 -22.39 20.06 -8.22
CA PHE A 71 -23.09 18.82 -7.92
C PHE A 71 -22.73 17.72 -8.89
N PHE A 72 -22.49 16.53 -8.37
CA PHE A 72 -22.23 15.30 -9.10
C PHE A 72 -23.11 14.18 -8.56
N SER A 73 -23.39 13.21 -9.42
CA SER A 73 -24.12 11.98 -9.08
C SER A 73 -23.57 10.83 -9.93
N GLN A 74 -23.97 9.60 -9.61
CA GLN A 74 -23.63 8.43 -10.42
C GLN A 74 -24.14 8.54 -11.87
N SER A 75 -25.21 9.30 -12.11
CA SER A 75 -25.75 9.59 -13.43
C SER A 75 -25.14 10.83 -14.11
N ASN A 76 -24.35 11.63 -13.38
CA ASN A 76 -23.75 12.87 -13.88
C ASN A 76 -22.36 13.11 -13.30
N HIS A 77 -21.35 12.64 -14.04
CA HIS A 77 -19.93 12.77 -13.68
C HIS A 77 -19.30 14.11 -14.10
N ASN A 78 -19.94 14.85 -15.02
CA ASN A 78 -19.42 16.12 -15.53
C ASN A 78 -19.72 17.31 -14.61
N GLY A 79 -20.69 17.13 -13.72
CA GLY A 79 -21.04 18.10 -12.71
C GLY A 79 -21.96 19.21 -13.21
N VAL A 80 -22.75 19.78 -12.29
CA VAL A 80 -23.55 20.98 -12.54
C VAL A 80 -23.22 22.02 -11.48
N GLN A 81 -22.75 23.18 -11.91
CA GLN A 81 -22.55 24.30 -11.02
C GLN A 81 -23.91 24.85 -10.54
N ILE A 82 -24.04 25.00 -9.23
CA ILE A 82 -25.23 25.51 -8.55
C ILE A 82 -24.91 26.85 -7.93
N LYS A 83 -25.71 27.86 -8.28
CA LYS A 83 -25.74 29.12 -7.55
C LYS A 83 -26.66 28.99 -6.34
N LYS A 84 -26.32 29.69 -5.25
CA LYS A 84 -27.14 29.73 -4.03
C LYS A 84 -28.60 30.16 -4.28
N SER A 85 -28.84 31.03 -5.26
CA SER A 85 -30.19 31.46 -5.67
C SER A 85 -31.01 30.33 -6.31
N GLN A 86 -30.35 29.29 -6.81
CA GLN A 86 -30.97 28.16 -7.49
C GLN A 86 -31.30 26.99 -6.55
N LEU A 87 -31.07 27.14 -5.24
CA LEU A 87 -31.24 26.06 -4.26
C LEU A 87 -32.60 25.37 -4.35
N ARG A 88 -33.71 26.14 -4.39
CA ARG A 88 -35.07 25.57 -4.48
C ARG A 88 -35.31 24.74 -5.74
N ASN A 89 -34.53 25.00 -6.78
CA ASN A 89 -34.62 24.32 -8.07
C ASN A 89 -33.52 23.26 -8.25
N ILE A 90 -32.67 23.00 -7.23
CA ILE A 90 -31.52 22.10 -7.35
C ILE A 90 -31.94 20.70 -7.81
N VAL A 91 -33.07 20.18 -7.32
CA VAL A 91 -33.62 18.88 -7.72
C VAL A 91 -33.90 18.86 -9.23
N ARG A 92 -34.59 19.88 -9.74
CA ARG A 92 -34.92 20.01 -11.18
C ARG A 92 -33.68 20.26 -12.04
N LEU A 93 -32.73 21.07 -11.56
CA LEU A 93 -31.56 21.50 -12.33
C LEU A 93 -30.47 20.43 -12.40
N THR A 94 -30.40 19.54 -11.40
CA THR A 94 -29.24 18.65 -11.22
C THR A 94 -29.60 17.19 -11.03
N GLY A 95 -30.84 16.87 -10.65
CA GLY A 95 -31.23 15.54 -10.20
C GLY A 95 -30.90 15.26 -8.72
N PHE A 96 -30.51 16.27 -7.94
CA PHE A 96 -30.27 16.15 -6.50
C PHE A 96 -31.42 15.43 -5.79
N ASN A 97 -31.10 14.38 -5.04
CA ASN A 97 -32.09 13.56 -4.35
C ASN A 97 -32.04 13.85 -2.84
N VAL A 98 -33.05 14.53 -2.32
CA VAL A 98 -33.16 14.89 -0.89
C VAL A 98 -33.22 13.69 0.05
N SER A 99 -33.56 12.51 -0.46
CA SER A 99 -33.77 11.29 0.31
C SER A 99 -32.50 10.47 0.55
N ILE A 100 -31.43 10.67 -0.21
CA ILE A 100 -30.17 9.91 -0.09
C ILE A 100 -29.08 10.71 0.64
N GLU A 101 -27.93 10.09 0.91
CA GLU A 101 -26.80 10.74 1.56
C GLU A 101 -26.12 11.78 0.65
N THR A 102 -25.49 12.77 1.27
CA THR A 102 -24.70 13.79 0.57
C THR A 102 -23.29 13.84 1.13
N LEU A 103 -22.28 13.70 0.27
CA LEU A 103 -20.89 13.97 0.59
C LEU A 103 -20.48 15.35 0.03
N VAL A 104 -20.10 16.26 0.91
CA VAL A 104 -19.53 17.56 0.55
C VAL A 104 -18.00 17.45 0.55
N VAL A 105 -17.33 17.83 -0.52
CA VAL A 105 -15.87 17.73 -0.67
C VAL A 105 -15.26 19.13 -0.78
N ILE A 106 -14.30 19.46 0.08
CA ILE A 106 -13.71 20.80 0.19
C ILE A 106 -12.19 20.73 0.03
N HIS A 107 -11.68 21.36 -1.03
CA HIS A 107 -10.25 21.39 -1.35
C HIS A 107 -9.45 22.37 -0.46
N GLY A 108 -8.13 22.27 -0.55
CA GLY A 108 -7.17 23.06 0.21
C GLY A 108 -6.71 24.36 -0.46
N TRP A 109 -5.61 24.89 0.08
CA TRP A 109 -4.88 26.03 -0.48
C TRP A 109 -4.31 25.72 -1.86
N LYS A 110 -4.34 26.70 -2.79
CA LYS A 110 -3.87 26.55 -4.19
C LYS A 110 -4.55 25.40 -4.96
N ASN A 111 -5.79 25.05 -4.59
CA ASN A 111 -6.63 24.11 -5.32
C ASN A 111 -7.92 24.79 -5.80
N ASP A 112 -8.66 24.08 -6.64
CA ASP A 112 -9.98 24.41 -7.18
C ASP A 112 -10.85 23.14 -7.26
N HIS A 113 -12.07 23.25 -7.79
CA HIS A 113 -12.99 22.11 -7.93
C HIS A 113 -12.48 20.98 -8.82
N THR A 114 -11.58 21.24 -9.77
CA THR A 114 -11.00 20.22 -10.68
C THR A 114 -9.73 19.57 -10.15
N SER A 115 -9.23 20.03 -8.99
CA SER A 115 -8.02 19.49 -8.40
C SER A 115 -8.18 18.02 -7.99
N ALA A 116 -7.08 17.26 -8.08
CA ALA A 116 -7.07 15.80 -7.85
C ALA A 116 -7.68 15.36 -6.52
N VAL A 117 -7.62 16.19 -5.47
CA VAL A 117 -8.28 15.92 -4.17
C VAL A 117 -9.78 15.71 -4.33
N ASN A 118 -10.45 16.51 -5.16
CA ASN A 118 -11.89 16.39 -5.38
C ASN A 118 -12.20 15.22 -6.30
N ASP A 119 -11.46 15.09 -7.41
CA ASP A 119 -11.70 14.05 -8.40
C ASP A 119 -11.50 12.66 -7.83
N GLN A 120 -10.43 12.41 -7.08
CA GLN A 120 -10.19 11.09 -6.51
C GLN A 120 -11.27 10.70 -5.50
N ILE A 121 -11.71 11.62 -4.64
CA ILE A 121 -12.72 11.34 -3.62
C ILE A 121 -14.11 11.17 -4.26
N LYS A 122 -14.49 12.10 -5.14
CA LYS A 122 -15.75 12.06 -5.91
C LYS A 122 -15.84 10.76 -6.70
N ASN A 123 -14.80 10.41 -7.47
CA ASN A 123 -14.83 9.22 -8.32
C ASN A 123 -14.86 7.95 -7.47
N ALA A 124 -14.07 7.89 -6.40
CA ALA A 124 -14.08 6.73 -5.50
C ALA A 124 -15.46 6.50 -4.88
N VAL A 125 -16.13 7.56 -4.40
CA VAL A 125 -17.45 7.41 -3.77
C VAL A 125 -18.54 7.09 -4.78
N LEU A 126 -18.54 7.73 -5.96
CA LEU A 126 -19.56 7.50 -7.00
C LEU A 126 -19.43 6.14 -7.71
N GLN A 127 -18.29 5.47 -7.60
CA GLN A 127 -18.06 4.17 -8.24
C GLN A 127 -19.06 3.11 -7.74
N ASN A 128 -19.30 3.05 -6.43
CA ASN A 128 -20.11 2.00 -5.79
C ASN A 128 -21.25 2.54 -4.92
N ASN A 129 -21.47 3.86 -4.87
CA ASN A 129 -22.50 4.46 -4.02
C ASN A 129 -23.42 5.38 -4.83
N ASN A 130 -24.73 5.20 -4.64
CA ASN A 130 -25.74 6.14 -5.13
C ASN A 130 -25.97 7.25 -4.09
N ILE A 131 -25.21 8.33 -4.19
CA ILE A 131 -25.27 9.49 -3.30
C ILE A 131 -25.22 10.81 -4.07
N ASN A 132 -25.58 11.90 -3.40
CA ASN A 132 -25.27 13.23 -3.88
C ASN A 132 -23.80 13.56 -3.54
N VAL A 133 -23.04 14.12 -4.47
CA VAL A 133 -21.72 14.69 -4.18
C VAL A 133 -21.74 16.17 -4.50
N ILE A 134 -21.29 17.01 -3.56
CA ILE A 134 -21.14 18.45 -3.76
C ILE A 134 -19.67 18.82 -3.56
N VAL A 135 -18.97 19.17 -4.63
CA VAL A 135 -17.62 19.75 -4.54
C VAL A 135 -17.75 21.25 -4.33
N VAL A 136 -17.13 21.77 -3.28
CA VAL A 136 -17.10 23.20 -2.99
C VAL A 136 -15.85 23.81 -3.59
N ASP A 137 -16.03 24.77 -4.49
CA ASP A 137 -14.96 25.60 -5.01
C ASP A 137 -14.89 26.92 -4.24
N TRP A 138 -13.74 27.20 -3.65
CA TRP A 138 -13.42 28.49 -3.04
C TRP A 138 -12.07 29.02 -3.55
N ASN A 139 -11.66 28.58 -4.75
CA ASN A 139 -10.43 28.95 -5.44
C ASN A 139 -10.14 30.45 -5.48
N PRO A 140 -11.11 31.37 -5.72
CA PRO A 140 -10.83 32.81 -5.77
C PRO A 140 -10.06 33.34 -4.55
N ILE A 141 -10.30 32.72 -3.39
CA ILE A 141 -9.65 33.00 -2.12
C ILE A 141 -8.53 31.99 -1.82
N ALA A 142 -8.74 30.70 -2.11
CA ALA A 142 -7.76 29.65 -1.82
C ALA A 142 -6.45 29.80 -2.62
N ARG A 143 -6.45 30.47 -3.77
CA ARG A 143 -5.23 30.71 -4.58
C ARG A 143 -4.37 31.88 -4.11
N GLN A 144 -4.92 32.73 -3.24
CA GLN A 144 -4.23 33.90 -2.70
C GLN A 144 -3.07 33.50 -1.79
N LYS A 145 -2.29 34.48 -1.31
CA LYS A 145 -1.28 34.26 -0.26
C LYS A 145 -1.87 33.49 0.92
N TYR A 146 -1.09 32.59 1.50
CA TYR A 146 -1.49 31.70 2.57
C TYR A 146 -2.18 32.44 3.72
N ILE A 147 -1.63 33.56 4.19
CA ILE A 147 -2.25 34.35 5.27
C ILE A 147 -3.68 34.78 4.91
N ARG A 148 -3.92 35.20 3.66
CA ARG A 148 -5.25 35.62 3.20
C ARG A 148 -6.21 34.44 3.16
N ALA A 149 -5.80 33.34 2.54
CA ALA A 149 -6.60 32.12 2.47
C ALA A 149 -6.93 31.60 3.89
N ARG A 150 -5.94 31.55 4.78
CA ARG A 150 -6.10 31.13 6.19
C ARG A 150 -7.07 32.03 6.95
N ARG A 151 -7.04 33.35 6.77
CA ARG A 151 -7.97 34.28 7.43
C ARG A 151 -9.41 34.11 6.96
N ALA A 152 -9.60 33.69 5.72
CA ALA A 152 -10.92 33.49 5.15
C ALA A 152 -11.62 32.19 5.61
N VAL A 153 -10.87 31.21 6.13
CA VAL A 153 -11.37 29.86 6.50
C VAL A 153 -12.69 29.89 7.28
N VAL A 154 -12.77 30.69 8.35
CA VAL A 154 -13.98 30.79 9.19
C VAL A 154 -15.17 31.29 8.37
N ARG A 155 -14.94 32.31 7.55
CA ARG A 155 -16.01 32.94 6.78
C ARG A 155 -16.48 32.04 5.63
N VAL A 156 -15.56 31.38 4.93
CA VAL A 156 -15.88 30.38 3.90
C VAL A 156 -16.69 29.24 4.51
N GLY A 157 -16.25 28.71 5.66
CA GLY A 157 -16.99 27.69 6.40
C GLY A 157 -18.40 28.15 6.77
N ASN A 158 -18.57 29.37 7.28
CA ASN A 158 -19.88 29.92 7.59
C ASN A 158 -20.82 30.02 6.38
N TYR A 159 -20.31 30.39 5.20
CA TYR A 159 -21.12 30.42 3.98
C TYR A 159 -21.59 29.02 3.56
N ILE A 160 -20.70 28.03 3.63
CA ILE A 160 -21.03 26.62 3.35
C ILE A 160 -22.04 26.10 4.38
N GLY A 161 -21.83 26.35 5.67
CA GLY A 161 -22.76 25.95 6.73
C GLY A 161 -24.15 26.58 6.56
N ASN A 162 -24.23 27.86 6.16
CA ASN A 162 -25.50 28.50 5.81
C ASN A 162 -26.17 27.83 4.61
N PHE A 163 -25.41 27.40 3.60
CA PHE A 163 -25.96 26.62 2.48
C PHE A 163 -26.54 25.28 2.95
N LEU A 164 -25.85 24.55 3.83
CA LEU A 164 -26.33 23.30 4.40
C LEU A 164 -27.59 23.48 5.27
N ILE A 165 -27.66 24.54 6.08
CA ILE A 165 -28.86 24.88 6.86
C ILE A 165 -30.05 25.14 5.92
N ARG A 166 -29.82 25.79 4.78
CA ARG A 166 -30.89 26.01 3.79
C ARG A 166 -31.31 24.72 3.09
N LEU A 167 -30.39 23.79 2.80
CA LEU A 167 -30.75 22.45 2.31
C LEU A 167 -31.69 21.73 3.29
N ASP A 168 -31.42 21.82 4.59
CA ASP A 168 -32.28 21.24 5.62
C ASP A 168 -33.65 21.96 5.68
N ASN A 169 -33.65 23.27 5.85
CA ASN A 169 -34.88 24.03 6.09
C ASN A 169 -35.77 24.16 4.85
N GLU A 170 -35.20 24.39 3.66
CA GLU A 170 -35.96 24.66 2.43
C GLU A 170 -36.29 23.39 1.64
N LEU A 171 -35.46 22.35 1.73
CA LEU A 171 -35.61 21.12 0.93
C LEU A 171 -35.81 19.86 1.78
N GLN A 172 -35.84 19.98 3.11
CA GLN A 172 -35.97 18.86 4.04
C GLN A 172 -34.83 17.82 3.89
N HIS A 173 -33.70 18.22 3.31
CA HIS A 173 -32.50 17.41 3.25
C HIS A 173 -31.74 17.52 4.58
N ARG A 174 -32.17 16.70 5.55
CA ARG A 174 -31.71 16.74 6.93
C ARG A 174 -30.18 16.68 7.05
N LEU A 175 -29.61 17.52 7.93
CA LEU A 175 -28.15 17.58 8.18
C LEU A 175 -27.52 16.23 8.58
N LYS A 176 -28.28 15.33 9.21
CA LYS A 176 -27.84 13.94 9.53
C LYS A 176 -27.57 13.05 8.31
N LYS A 177 -27.86 13.52 7.09
CA LYS A 177 -27.51 12.85 5.82
C LYS A 177 -26.28 13.45 5.16
N VAL A 178 -25.68 14.48 5.77
CA VAL A 178 -24.55 15.23 5.21
C VAL A 178 -23.27 14.80 5.91
N SER A 179 -22.32 14.31 5.12
CA SER A 179 -20.92 14.16 5.53
C SER A 179 -20.07 15.19 4.79
N ILE A 180 -19.05 15.75 5.45
CA ILE A 180 -18.14 16.73 4.85
C ILE A 180 -16.71 16.17 4.90
N VAL A 181 -16.04 16.16 3.77
CA VAL A 181 -14.60 15.92 3.63
C VAL A 181 -13.90 17.25 3.39
N GLY A 182 -12.80 17.49 4.08
CA GLY A 182 -11.97 18.66 3.82
C GLY A 182 -10.49 18.31 3.89
N HIS A 183 -9.69 18.80 2.93
CA HIS A 183 -8.24 18.60 2.89
C HIS A 183 -7.48 19.90 3.17
N SER A 184 -6.36 19.84 3.90
CA SER A 184 -5.52 21.02 4.17
C SER A 184 -6.33 22.15 4.86
N LEU A 185 -6.31 23.39 4.33
CA LEU A 185 -7.19 24.47 4.79
C LEU A 185 -8.69 24.09 4.69
N GLY A 186 -9.05 23.26 3.70
CA GLY A 186 -10.40 22.74 3.51
C GLY A 186 -10.91 21.91 4.69
N ALA A 187 -10.02 21.26 5.46
CA ALA A 187 -10.40 20.55 6.68
C ALA A 187 -10.92 21.51 7.76
N HIS A 188 -10.30 22.68 7.90
CA HIS A 188 -10.76 23.72 8.82
C HIS A 188 -12.01 24.43 8.29
N VAL A 189 -12.12 24.62 6.97
CA VAL A 189 -13.36 25.10 6.36
C VAL A 189 -14.52 24.15 6.65
N ALA A 190 -14.30 22.83 6.55
CA ALA A 190 -15.28 21.81 6.91
C ALA A 190 -15.70 21.90 8.38
N GLY A 191 -14.73 22.05 9.30
CA GLY A 191 -15.00 22.25 10.73
C GLY A 191 -15.88 23.47 10.99
N ASN A 192 -15.51 24.62 10.43
CA ASN A 192 -16.30 25.86 10.57
C ASN A 192 -17.70 25.75 9.93
N ALA A 193 -17.83 25.03 8.82
CA ALA A 193 -19.14 24.74 8.22
C ALA A 193 -20.01 23.87 9.15
N GLY A 194 -19.44 22.83 9.74
CA GLY A 194 -20.08 21.99 10.73
C GLY A 194 -20.51 22.75 11.99
N ALA A 195 -19.60 23.52 12.59
CA ALA A 195 -19.87 24.39 13.72
C ALA A 195 -21.02 25.36 13.42
N ARG A 196 -21.06 25.94 12.21
CA ARG A 196 -22.15 26.83 11.78
C ARG A 196 -23.51 26.13 11.76
N THR A 197 -23.56 24.82 11.47
CA THR A 197 -24.78 24.01 11.57
C THR A 197 -25.15 23.60 13.00
N GLY A 198 -24.39 24.06 14.00
CA GLY A 198 -24.54 23.62 15.40
C GLY A 198 -24.00 22.21 15.65
N GLY A 199 -23.05 21.75 14.83
CA GLY A 199 -22.48 20.39 14.94
C GLY A 199 -23.44 19.28 14.50
N LEU A 200 -24.48 19.61 13.73
CA LEU A 200 -25.58 18.68 13.43
C LEU A 200 -25.37 17.84 12.17
N VAL A 201 -24.34 18.14 11.37
CA VAL A 201 -23.91 17.27 10.25
C VAL A 201 -23.45 15.91 10.77
N GLU A 202 -23.61 14.88 9.95
CA GLU A 202 -23.40 13.49 10.37
C GLU A 202 -21.93 13.21 10.64
N ASN A 203 -21.05 13.55 9.69
CA ASN A 203 -19.63 13.29 9.80
C ASN A 203 -18.81 14.44 9.24
N ILE A 204 -17.65 14.71 9.85
CA ILE A 204 -16.56 15.44 9.18
C ILE A 204 -15.33 14.54 9.08
N ILE A 205 -14.72 14.49 7.91
CA ILE A 205 -13.46 13.82 7.65
C ILE A 205 -12.40 14.89 7.29
N GLY A 206 -11.47 15.13 8.22
CA GLY A 206 -10.33 16.03 8.02
C GLY A 206 -9.14 15.28 7.44
N LEU A 207 -8.70 15.66 6.24
CA LEU A 207 -7.57 15.06 5.53
C LEU A 207 -6.37 15.99 5.65
N ASP A 208 -5.44 15.62 6.54
CA ASP A 208 -4.23 16.37 6.90
C ASP A 208 -4.48 17.88 7.06
N PRO A 209 -5.25 18.29 8.10
CA PRO A 209 -5.60 19.69 8.31
C PRO A 209 -4.36 20.59 8.32
N ALA A 210 -4.42 21.80 7.76
CA ALA A 210 -3.21 22.62 7.60
C ALA A 210 -2.65 23.15 8.93
N GLY A 211 -1.34 23.06 9.13
CA GLY A 211 -0.65 23.45 10.36
C GLY A 211 -0.40 24.96 10.53
N PRO A 212 0.22 25.64 9.56
CA PRO A 212 0.69 27.01 9.75
C PRO A 212 -0.42 27.99 10.17
N LEU A 213 -0.13 28.83 11.17
CA LEU A 213 -1.06 29.80 11.75
C LEU A 213 -2.31 29.19 12.43
N PHE A 214 -2.41 27.89 12.63
CA PHE A 214 -3.41 27.28 13.51
C PHE A 214 -2.79 26.92 14.86
N THR A 215 -3.61 26.93 15.91
CA THR A 215 -3.13 26.66 17.27
C THR A 215 -4.03 25.68 17.97
N ARG A 216 -3.44 24.90 18.88
CA ARG A 216 -4.20 23.94 19.69
C ARG A 216 -5.32 24.59 20.50
N ARG A 217 -5.13 25.82 20.98
CA ARG A 217 -6.04 26.52 21.91
C ARG A 217 -7.25 27.14 21.23
N ASN A 218 -7.12 27.59 19.98
CA ASN A 218 -8.20 28.29 19.30
C ASN A 218 -9.05 27.31 18.47
N ILE A 219 -10.02 26.65 19.12
CA ILE A 219 -10.93 25.71 18.44
C ILE A 219 -11.91 26.42 17.49
N ASN A 220 -12.22 27.70 17.72
CA ASN A 220 -13.24 28.44 16.97
C ASN A 220 -12.85 28.76 15.52
N ASN A 221 -11.62 28.45 15.10
CA ASN A 221 -11.17 28.70 13.73
C ASN A 221 -10.57 27.48 13.04
N ARG A 222 -10.59 26.32 13.68
CA ARG A 222 -10.05 25.07 13.15
C ARG A 222 -11.09 23.95 13.25
N LEU A 223 -10.71 22.79 12.73
CA LEU A 223 -11.49 21.57 12.90
C LEU A 223 -11.39 21.09 14.35
N ASP A 224 -12.51 20.72 14.95
CA ASP A 224 -12.61 20.20 16.31
C ASP A 224 -13.73 19.15 16.43
N PRO A 225 -13.71 18.24 17.43
CA PRO A 225 -14.74 17.21 17.57
C PRO A 225 -16.17 17.76 17.71
N THR A 226 -16.38 19.00 18.17
CA THR A 226 -17.72 19.59 18.31
C THR A 226 -18.39 19.94 16.99
N ASP A 227 -17.65 19.92 15.87
CA ASP A 227 -18.12 20.44 14.59
C ASP A 227 -19.07 19.48 13.86
N ALA A 228 -19.19 18.23 14.30
CA ALA A 228 -20.12 17.24 13.76
C ALA A 228 -20.48 16.20 14.82
N ARG A 229 -21.49 15.36 14.51
CA ARG A 229 -21.81 14.20 15.35
C ARG A 229 -20.65 13.22 15.47
N TYR A 230 -19.81 13.14 14.45
CA TYR A 230 -18.56 12.39 14.51
C TYR A 230 -17.49 13.03 13.60
N VAL A 231 -16.25 13.06 14.07
CA VAL A 231 -15.13 13.70 13.36
C VAL A 231 -13.97 12.72 13.29
N GLN A 232 -13.56 12.38 12.07
CA GLN A 232 -12.40 11.55 11.77
C GLN A 232 -11.31 12.41 11.15
N VAL A 233 -10.08 12.29 11.61
CA VAL A 233 -8.93 13.02 11.03
C VAL A 233 -7.85 12.05 10.59
N ILE A 234 -7.24 12.29 9.43
CA ILE A 234 -6.10 11.51 8.91
C ILE A 234 -4.91 12.45 8.79
N HIS A 235 -3.87 12.24 9.60
CA HIS A 235 -2.64 13.03 9.62
C HIS A 235 -1.55 12.33 8.80
N THR A 236 -0.97 13.02 7.82
CA THR A 236 0.07 12.43 6.97
C THR A 236 1.34 13.28 6.87
N ASN A 237 1.29 14.58 7.21
CA ASN A 237 2.41 15.50 7.13
C ASN A 237 2.56 16.42 8.36
N ASP A 238 2.39 15.86 9.56
CA ASP A 238 2.54 16.56 10.84
C ASP A 238 3.88 17.30 10.97
N GLY A 239 3.80 18.56 11.43
CA GLY A 239 4.97 19.38 11.72
C GLY A 239 5.66 19.95 10.49
N ARG A 240 5.06 19.79 9.31
CA ARG A 240 5.42 20.50 8.07
C ARG A 240 4.20 21.28 7.59
N LEU A 241 3.43 20.75 6.63
CA LEU A 241 2.20 21.39 6.16
C LEU A 241 0.98 21.00 6.99
N GLY A 242 1.01 19.84 7.65
CA GLY A 242 -0.09 19.29 8.44
C GLY A 242 -0.09 19.72 9.90
N PHE A 243 -1.27 19.76 10.49
CA PHE A 243 -1.58 20.12 11.87
C PHE A 243 -1.73 18.85 12.71
N GLY A 244 -0.64 18.23 13.17
CA GLY A 244 -0.70 16.97 13.95
C GLY A 244 -1.20 17.12 15.38
N VAL A 245 -2.01 18.15 15.64
CA VAL A 245 -2.80 18.24 16.87
C VAL A 245 -4.07 17.42 16.67
N LYS A 246 -4.36 16.56 17.66
CA LYS A 246 -5.62 15.83 17.74
C LYS A 246 -6.80 16.77 17.55
N SER A 247 -7.58 16.55 16.49
CA SER A 247 -8.66 17.45 16.06
C SER A 247 -10.00 16.71 15.82
N GLY A 248 -10.05 15.39 16.02
CA GLY A 248 -11.25 14.58 15.84
C GLY A 248 -11.68 13.80 17.09
N HIS A 249 -12.85 13.17 16.96
CA HIS A 249 -13.25 12.08 17.85
C HIS A 249 -12.21 10.95 17.75
N VAL A 250 -11.82 10.64 16.51
CA VAL A 250 -10.73 9.74 16.16
C VAL A 250 -9.72 10.44 15.24
N ASP A 251 -8.44 10.21 15.50
CA ASP A 251 -7.33 10.73 14.70
C ASP A 251 -6.42 9.57 14.30
N TYR A 252 -6.21 9.41 12.99
CA TYR A 252 -5.36 8.38 12.41
C TYR A 252 -4.03 8.97 11.96
N TYR A 253 -2.94 8.29 12.27
CA TYR A 253 -1.57 8.71 11.97
C TYR A 253 -0.85 7.59 11.18
N PRO A 254 -1.20 7.40 9.89
CA PRO A 254 -0.48 6.47 9.01
C PRO A 254 1.01 6.78 8.99
N ASN A 255 1.82 5.75 9.20
CA ASN A 255 3.28 5.82 9.22
C ASN A 255 3.83 6.83 10.24
N GLY A 256 3.08 7.07 11.32
CA GLY A 256 3.42 8.03 12.37
C GLY A 256 2.92 9.44 12.10
N GLY A 257 2.31 9.68 10.94
CA GLY A 257 1.57 10.89 10.61
C GLY A 257 2.40 12.05 10.09
N ARG A 258 3.72 11.89 9.92
CA ARG A 258 4.63 12.95 9.42
C ARG A 258 5.24 12.67 8.06
N SER A 259 5.71 11.44 7.83
CA SER A 259 6.38 11.06 6.59
C SER A 259 5.77 9.78 6.05
N GLN A 260 5.59 9.71 4.74
CA GLN A 260 4.83 8.65 4.12
C GLN A 260 5.71 7.83 3.16
N PRO A 261 5.60 6.50 3.15
CA PRO A 261 6.32 5.64 2.22
C PRO A 261 6.08 6.05 0.76
N GLY A 262 7.13 5.96 -0.07
CA GLY A 262 7.09 6.30 -1.50
C GLY A 262 7.13 7.80 -1.82
N CYS A 263 7.35 8.67 -0.83
CA CYS A 263 7.51 10.11 -1.05
C CYS A 263 8.97 10.56 -1.23
N GLY A 264 9.96 9.66 -1.11
CA GLY A 264 11.37 10.00 -1.26
C GLY A 264 11.83 11.14 -0.34
N THR A 265 12.69 12.02 -0.85
CA THR A 265 13.17 13.23 -0.16
C THR A 265 12.12 14.34 -0.19
N ASP A 266 11.03 14.15 0.56
CA ASP A 266 9.89 15.07 0.63
C ASP A 266 10.15 16.21 1.62
N LEU A 267 11.13 17.09 1.33
CA LEU A 267 11.57 18.14 2.26
C LEU A 267 10.44 19.08 2.68
N LEU A 268 9.61 19.51 1.73
CA LEU A 268 8.48 20.41 1.97
C LEU A 268 7.19 19.68 2.35
N GLY A 269 7.20 18.34 2.33
CA GLY A 269 6.05 17.53 2.75
C GLY A 269 4.88 17.51 1.75
N ARG A 270 5.06 17.96 0.50
CA ARG A 270 3.99 18.03 -0.50
C ARG A 270 3.42 16.65 -0.82
N CYS A 271 4.29 15.65 -0.99
CA CYS A 271 3.84 14.28 -1.27
C CYS A 271 3.08 13.71 -0.08
N ALA A 272 3.66 13.81 1.12
CA ALA A 272 3.05 13.36 2.36
C ALA A 272 1.70 14.05 2.63
N HIS A 273 1.58 15.35 2.35
CA HIS A 273 0.33 16.11 2.53
C HIS A 273 -0.79 15.60 1.62
N ARG A 274 -0.45 15.22 0.38
CA ARG A 274 -1.38 14.64 -0.60
C ARG A 274 -1.80 13.21 -0.25
N ARG A 275 -0.96 12.45 0.47
CA ARG A 275 -1.30 11.06 0.86
C ARG A 275 -2.60 10.95 1.64
N ALA A 276 -3.00 11.95 2.43
CA ALA A 276 -4.24 11.87 3.19
C ALA A 276 -5.47 11.65 2.30
N TYR A 277 -5.59 12.40 1.19
CA TYR A 277 -6.71 12.18 0.26
C TYR A 277 -6.52 10.96 -0.63
N ASN A 278 -5.27 10.54 -0.92
CA ASN A 278 -5.03 9.26 -1.62
C ASN A 278 -5.49 8.08 -0.75
N TYR A 279 -5.13 8.05 0.53
CA TYR A 279 -5.52 7.00 1.47
C TYR A 279 -7.04 7.01 1.71
N TYR A 280 -7.65 8.18 1.86
CA TYR A 280 -9.10 8.26 2.02
C TYR A 280 -9.84 7.78 0.76
N ALA A 281 -9.45 8.23 -0.43
CA ALA A 281 -10.06 7.78 -1.68
C ALA A 281 -9.92 6.26 -1.86
N GLU A 282 -8.74 5.68 -1.60
CA GLU A 282 -8.56 4.23 -1.63
C GLU A 282 -9.43 3.53 -0.57
N SER A 283 -9.52 4.07 0.65
CA SER A 283 -10.27 3.42 1.74
C SER A 283 -11.77 3.26 1.47
N ILE A 284 -12.35 4.07 0.57
CA ILE A 284 -13.76 4.00 0.18
C ILE A 284 -14.04 2.66 -0.52
N ASN A 285 -13.16 2.22 -1.43
CA ASN A 285 -13.34 1.00 -2.21
C ASN A 285 -12.44 -0.16 -1.75
N ASN A 286 -11.41 0.12 -0.95
CA ASN A 286 -10.50 -0.85 -0.35
C ASN A 286 -10.35 -0.56 1.15
N ASN A 287 -11.33 -0.99 1.94
CA ASN A 287 -11.42 -0.71 3.38
C ASN A 287 -10.47 -1.57 4.23
N LYS A 288 -9.17 -1.57 3.88
CA LYS A 288 -8.12 -2.40 4.49
C LYS A 288 -7.08 -1.59 5.28
N PHE A 289 -7.35 -0.30 5.55
CA PHE A 289 -6.48 0.55 6.37
C PHE A 289 -6.66 0.28 7.86
N MET A 290 -6.28 -0.93 8.28
CA MET A 290 -6.38 -1.37 9.67
C MET A 290 -5.41 -0.62 10.56
N SER A 291 -5.92 -0.06 11.65
CA SER A 291 -5.16 0.76 12.58
C SER A 291 -5.43 0.36 14.03
N ARG A 292 -4.51 0.75 14.92
CA ARG A 292 -4.58 0.42 16.35
C ARG A 292 -4.53 1.66 17.22
N LEU A 293 -5.44 1.72 18.19
CA LEU A 293 -5.43 2.74 19.24
C LEU A 293 -4.10 2.68 19.99
N CYS A 294 -3.37 3.78 20.09
CA CYS A 294 -2.10 3.83 20.80
C CYS A 294 -1.82 5.23 21.35
N SER A 295 -0.93 5.32 22.34
CA SER A 295 -0.54 6.61 22.92
C SER A 295 0.40 7.41 22.01
N LYS A 296 1.26 6.73 21.25
CA LYS A 296 2.22 7.33 20.32
C LYS A 296 2.70 6.32 19.27
N TYR A 297 3.21 6.83 18.15
CA TYR A 297 3.66 5.97 17.05
C TYR A 297 4.78 4.99 17.46
N SER A 298 5.74 5.43 18.28
CA SER A 298 6.81 4.54 18.75
C SER A 298 6.29 3.36 19.57
N SER A 299 5.22 3.56 20.35
CA SER A 299 4.57 2.46 21.06
C SER A 299 3.82 1.52 20.12
N PHE A 300 3.27 2.04 19.01
CA PHE A 300 2.68 1.24 17.96
C PHE A 300 3.75 0.43 17.21
N THR A 301 4.87 1.03 16.79
CA THR A 301 5.95 0.33 16.07
C THR A 301 6.70 -0.66 16.96
N SER A 302 6.76 -0.43 18.27
CA SER A 302 7.25 -1.39 19.26
C SER A 302 6.18 -2.40 19.71
N ASN A 303 5.07 -2.52 18.98
CA ASN A 303 4.02 -3.52 19.21
C ASN A 303 3.29 -3.42 20.58
N ARG A 304 3.47 -2.34 21.34
CA ARG A 304 2.88 -2.21 22.70
C ARG A 304 1.37 -1.98 22.70
N CYS A 305 0.81 -1.61 21.56
CA CYS A 305 -0.60 -1.24 21.41
C CYS A 305 -1.39 -2.25 20.59
N ASN A 306 -0.82 -3.44 20.37
CA ASN A 306 -1.44 -4.44 19.53
C ASN A 306 -2.84 -4.77 20.03
N SER A 307 -2.96 -5.18 21.30
CA SER A 307 -4.21 -5.62 21.94
C SER A 307 -5.25 -4.52 22.06
N ASN A 308 -4.86 -3.28 21.80
CA ASN A 308 -5.78 -2.17 21.85
C ASN A 308 -6.80 -2.27 20.72
N ARG A 309 -7.88 -1.53 20.91
CA ARG A 309 -8.99 -1.45 19.97
C ARG A 309 -8.48 -1.18 18.54
N ALA A 310 -9.02 -1.93 17.60
CA ALA A 310 -8.75 -1.76 16.18
C ALA A 310 -9.79 -0.83 15.53
N SER A 311 -9.40 -0.17 14.46
CA SER A 311 -10.33 0.61 13.64
C SER A 311 -9.85 0.67 12.19
N LEU A 312 -10.79 0.79 11.26
CA LEU A 312 -10.50 1.06 9.87
C LEU A 312 -10.42 2.57 9.67
N MET A 313 -9.28 3.04 9.17
CA MET A 313 -9.11 4.44 8.76
C MET A 313 -9.85 4.68 7.45
N GLY A 314 -10.65 5.75 7.39
CA GLY A 314 -11.36 6.12 6.16
C GLY A 314 -12.70 5.41 6.01
N GLY A 315 -13.06 5.06 4.77
CA GLY A 315 -14.31 4.43 4.38
C GLY A 315 -15.45 5.42 4.09
N PHE A 316 -16.50 4.92 3.45
CA PHE A 316 -17.76 5.63 3.28
C PHE A 316 -18.92 4.60 3.27
N PRO A 317 -19.84 4.63 4.25
CA PRO A 317 -19.86 5.49 5.43
C PRO A 317 -18.71 5.17 6.40
N ILE A 318 -18.25 6.17 7.16
CA ILE A 318 -17.19 5.98 8.17
C ILE A 318 -17.70 5.24 9.42
N SER A 319 -16.83 4.48 10.09
CA SER A 319 -17.16 3.88 11.39
C SER A 319 -17.11 4.92 12.50
N ARG A 320 -18.21 5.00 13.27
CA ARG A 320 -18.37 5.94 14.41
C ARG A 320 -18.13 5.30 15.77
N SER A 321 -17.60 4.07 15.77
CA SER A 321 -17.57 3.25 16.98
C SER A 321 -16.42 3.61 17.91
N VAL A 322 -15.39 4.31 17.43
CA VAL A 322 -14.10 4.47 18.11
C VAL A 322 -13.79 5.91 18.49
N ASN A 323 -12.85 6.10 19.41
CA ASN A 323 -12.31 7.41 19.77
C ASN A 323 -10.82 7.26 20.11
N GLY A 324 -10.04 8.33 19.91
CA GLY A 324 -8.62 8.38 20.27
C GLY A 324 -7.66 8.37 19.09
N ASN A 325 -6.38 8.12 19.38
CA ASN A 325 -5.30 8.20 18.39
C ASN A 325 -4.97 6.81 17.87
N TYR A 326 -5.10 6.60 16.57
CA TYR A 326 -4.88 5.33 15.90
C TYR A 326 -3.68 5.41 14.98
N TYR A 327 -2.89 4.35 14.94
CA TYR A 327 -1.68 4.27 14.13
C TYR A 327 -1.74 3.04 13.23
N LEU A 328 -1.13 3.17 12.05
CA LEU A 328 -1.07 2.12 11.03
C LEU A 328 0.19 2.29 10.18
N ARG A 329 0.52 1.27 9.38
CA ARG A 329 1.52 1.35 8.31
C ARG A 329 0.81 1.21 6.97
N THR A 330 1.34 1.87 5.94
CA THR A 330 0.87 1.75 4.55
C THR A 330 2.01 1.30 3.64
N ASN A 331 1.68 0.87 2.42
CA ASN A 331 2.66 0.66 1.36
C ASN A 331 3.13 2.00 0.77
N SER A 332 4.19 1.94 -0.05
CA SER A 332 4.78 3.09 -0.76
C SER A 332 4.07 3.43 -2.08
N LYS A 333 3.29 2.50 -2.64
CA LYS A 333 2.48 2.69 -3.85
C LYS A 333 1.07 2.15 -3.61
N SER A 334 0.12 2.57 -4.44
CA SER A 334 -1.25 2.05 -4.42
C SER A 334 -1.24 0.58 -4.85
N LEU A 335 -1.92 -0.37 -4.20
CA LEU A 335 -2.79 -0.21 -3.02
C LEU A 335 -1.98 0.05 -1.74
N PHE A 336 -2.25 1.19 -1.09
CA PHE A 336 -1.57 1.64 0.12
C PHE A 336 -1.97 0.84 1.36
N ALA A 337 -3.21 0.34 1.40
CA ALA A 337 -3.71 -0.41 2.53
C ALA A 337 -2.98 -1.76 2.68
N ARG A 338 -2.39 -2.01 3.86
CA ARG A 338 -1.71 -3.29 4.15
C ARG A 338 -2.63 -4.42 4.61
N GLY A 339 -3.89 -4.12 4.92
CA GLY A 339 -4.81 -5.11 5.49
C GLY A 339 -4.50 -5.48 6.94
N PHE A 340 -5.12 -6.56 7.40
CA PHE A 340 -4.97 -7.05 8.77
C PHE A 340 -3.59 -7.67 8.99
N SER A 341 -2.67 -6.91 9.60
CA SER A 341 -1.62 -7.52 10.42
C SER A 341 -2.09 -7.47 11.88
N CYS A 342 -2.80 -8.52 12.33
CA CYS A 342 -3.30 -8.60 13.70
C CYS A 342 -2.16 -8.90 14.66
N THR A 343 -1.53 -7.85 15.17
CA THR A 343 -0.37 -7.97 16.04
C THR A 343 -0.75 -8.46 17.47
N VAL A 344 -2.05 -8.61 17.78
CA VAL A 344 -2.57 -9.24 19.04
C VAL A 344 -2.55 -10.75 19.01
N CYS A 345 -2.59 -11.34 17.81
CA CYS A 345 -2.23 -12.74 17.65
C CYS A 345 -0.73 -12.97 17.83
N ARG A 346 0.09 -11.92 17.98
CA ARG A 346 1.56 -12.02 17.93
C ARG A 346 2.29 -11.85 19.28
N MET A 347 1.61 -11.52 20.39
CA MET A 347 2.29 -11.31 21.69
C MET A 347 1.78 -12.13 22.89
N ARG A 348 0.72 -12.93 22.76
CA ARG A 348 0.47 -14.03 23.71
C ARG A 348 1.08 -15.36 23.27
N TYR A 349 1.56 -15.45 22.03
CA TYR A 349 2.06 -16.70 21.47
C TYR A 349 3.55 -16.95 21.68
N ILE A 350 4.39 -16.02 22.14
CA ILE A 350 5.82 -16.36 22.32
C ILE A 350 6.07 -17.14 23.61
N ILE A 351 5.39 -16.79 24.72
CA ILE A 351 5.46 -17.59 25.96
C ILE A 351 4.64 -18.87 25.83
N VAL A 352 3.53 -18.83 25.07
CA VAL A 352 2.72 -20.03 24.84
C VAL A 352 3.34 -20.95 23.79
N SER A 353 4.08 -20.48 22.79
CA SER A 353 4.73 -21.36 21.79
C SER A 353 5.91 -22.14 22.35
N VAL A 354 6.62 -21.64 23.37
CA VAL A 354 7.63 -22.46 24.06
C VAL A 354 6.96 -23.50 24.97
N VAL A 355 5.78 -23.20 25.55
CA VAL A 355 5.08 -24.09 26.47
C VAL A 355 4.14 -25.09 25.77
N LEU A 356 3.57 -24.77 24.60
CA LEU A 356 2.70 -25.66 23.83
C LEU A 356 3.46 -26.55 22.83
N VAL A 357 4.70 -26.22 22.45
CA VAL A 357 5.61 -27.17 21.78
C VAL A 357 6.04 -28.28 22.76
N ALA A 358 6.08 -27.98 24.07
CA ALA A 358 6.31 -29.00 25.10
C ALA A 358 5.07 -29.87 25.42
N LEU A 359 3.86 -29.42 25.09
CA LEU A 359 2.60 -30.16 25.35
C LEU A 359 2.01 -30.85 24.11
N ALA A 360 2.50 -30.54 22.90
CA ALA A 360 2.06 -31.21 21.66
C ALA A 360 2.72 -32.57 21.43
N SER A 361 3.63 -33.01 22.30
CA SER A 361 4.15 -34.38 22.32
C SER A 361 3.18 -35.40 22.93
N SER A 362 1.98 -34.97 23.37
CA SER A 362 1.05 -35.81 24.15
C SER A 362 -0.37 -35.92 23.60
N ILE A 363 -0.67 -35.42 22.39
CA ILE A 363 -2.01 -35.56 21.79
C ILE A 363 -1.94 -36.59 20.65
N PRO A 364 -2.70 -37.70 20.71
CA PRO A 364 -2.78 -38.66 19.61
C PRO A 364 -3.40 -37.98 18.38
N LEU A 365 -2.67 -37.99 17.27
CA LEU A 365 -3.14 -37.55 15.95
C LEU A 365 -4.03 -38.65 15.35
N GLU A 366 -5.29 -38.69 15.72
CA GLU A 366 -6.33 -39.36 14.96
C GLU A 366 -7.18 -38.30 14.24
N ASP A 367 -6.72 -37.86 13.07
CA ASP A 367 -7.54 -37.68 11.86
C ASP A 367 -6.68 -37.02 10.75
N ALA A 368 -6.20 -37.82 9.80
CA ALA A 368 -5.44 -37.35 8.64
C ALA A 368 -6.28 -36.46 7.69
N SER A 369 -7.60 -36.38 7.88
CA SER A 369 -8.50 -35.62 7.00
C SER A 369 -8.57 -34.12 7.30
N LEU A 370 -8.13 -33.66 8.48
CA LEU A 370 -8.35 -32.28 8.93
C LEU A 370 -7.46 -31.22 8.23
N GLY A 371 -6.52 -31.64 7.37
CA GLY A 371 -5.52 -30.77 6.75
C GLY A 371 -5.49 -30.73 5.23
N ALA A 372 -6.06 -31.73 4.54
CA ALA A 372 -5.97 -31.85 3.08
C ALA A 372 -6.70 -30.70 2.36
N ALA A 373 -6.13 -30.19 1.26
CA ALA A 373 -6.82 -29.28 0.36
C ALA A 373 -7.78 -30.07 -0.53
N LYS A 374 -9.00 -29.55 -0.73
CA LYS A 374 -9.90 -30.07 -1.76
C LYS A 374 -9.48 -29.52 -3.12
N GLU A 375 -9.77 -30.26 -4.19
CA GLU A 375 -9.44 -29.85 -5.55
C GLU A 375 -9.98 -28.46 -5.89
N ASN A 376 -11.28 -28.19 -5.61
CA ASN A 376 -11.91 -26.89 -5.86
C ASN A 376 -11.35 -25.73 -5.01
N ASP A 377 -10.51 -26.01 -4.00
CA ASP A 377 -9.87 -24.99 -3.17
C ASP A 377 -8.53 -24.51 -3.78
N VAL A 378 -8.09 -25.13 -4.88
CA VAL A 378 -6.89 -24.77 -5.65
C VAL A 378 -7.32 -24.20 -7.00
N LEU A 379 -6.98 -22.93 -7.24
CA LEU A 379 -7.39 -22.19 -8.43
C LEU A 379 -6.17 -21.79 -9.27
N PHE A 380 -6.36 -21.66 -10.59
CA PHE A 380 -5.30 -21.32 -11.52
C PHE A 380 -5.60 -20.01 -12.24
N TYR A 381 -4.66 -19.08 -12.20
CA TYR A 381 -4.77 -17.78 -12.86
C TYR A 381 -3.70 -17.64 -13.92
N PHE A 382 -4.15 -17.58 -15.18
CA PHE A 382 -3.29 -17.47 -16.35
C PHE A 382 -3.00 -16.01 -16.67
N TYR A 383 -1.76 -15.71 -17.05
CA TYR A 383 -1.33 -14.40 -17.52
C TYR A 383 -0.40 -14.55 -18.72
N SER A 384 -0.44 -13.55 -19.60
CA SER A 384 0.53 -13.35 -20.68
C SER A 384 0.65 -11.86 -20.97
N ARG A 385 1.61 -11.43 -21.79
CA ARG A 385 1.77 -10.00 -22.13
C ARG A 385 0.53 -9.39 -22.78
N THR A 386 -0.20 -10.19 -23.57
CA THR A 386 -1.43 -9.76 -24.25
C THR A 386 -2.66 -9.83 -23.35
N HIS A 387 -2.55 -10.45 -22.17
CA HIS A 387 -3.62 -10.62 -21.18
C HIS A 387 -3.13 -10.25 -19.78
N PRO A 388 -2.82 -8.97 -19.51
CA PRO A 388 -2.22 -8.53 -18.25
C PRO A 388 -3.18 -8.61 -17.04
N ASP A 389 -4.49 -8.52 -17.29
CA ASP A 389 -5.54 -8.63 -16.28
C ASP A 389 -5.78 -10.09 -15.83
N GLY A 390 -5.26 -11.04 -16.61
CA GLY A 390 -5.30 -12.47 -16.35
C GLY A 390 -6.63 -13.13 -16.69
N LEU A 391 -6.60 -14.46 -16.79
CA LEU A 391 -7.76 -15.32 -16.99
C LEU A 391 -7.84 -16.31 -15.83
N HIS A 392 -9.00 -16.39 -15.19
CA HIS A 392 -9.23 -17.36 -14.14
C HIS A 392 -9.74 -18.67 -14.74
N VAL A 393 -9.13 -19.78 -14.35
CA VAL A 393 -9.44 -21.13 -14.82
C VAL A 393 -9.50 -22.07 -13.61
N THR A 394 -10.61 -22.75 -13.43
CA THR A 394 -10.72 -23.83 -12.43
C THR A 394 -10.17 -25.14 -12.99
N SER A 395 -9.81 -26.10 -12.11
CA SER A 395 -9.32 -27.42 -12.54
C SER A 395 -10.28 -28.12 -13.52
N LYS A 396 -11.58 -27.88 -13.38
CA LYS A 396 -12.65 -28.48 -14.20
C LYS A 396 -12.81 -27.83 -15.58
N GLU A 397 -12.19 -26.66 -15.78
CA GLU A 397 -12.25 -25.90 -17.03
C GLU A 397 -11.01 -26.13 -17.90
N VAL A 398 -10.09 -27.04 -17.51
CA VAL A 398 -8.89 -27.35 -18.31
C VAL A 398 -9.22 -27.85 -19.72
N ASN A 399 -10.38 -28.49 -19.89
CA ASN A 399 -10.89 -28.96 -21.18
C ASN A 399 -11.57 -27.86 -22.01
N ASP A 400 -11.81 -26.66 -21.46
CA ASP A 400 -12.24 -25.48 -22.23
C ASP A 400 -11.04 -24.85 -22.94
N THR A 401 -10.48 -25.62 -23.86
CA THR A 401 -9.30 -25.24 -24.62
C THR A 401 -9.54 -23.98 -25.44
N THR A 402 -10.77 -23.67 -25.83
CA THR A 402 -11.10 -22.44 -26.57
C THR A 402 -10.86 -21.21 -25.70
N HIS A 403 -11.30 -21.25 -24.44
CA HIS A 403 -11.10 -20.15 -23.51
C HIS A 403 -9.64 -19.98 -23.10
N ILE A 404 -8.96 -21.09 -22.77
CA ILE A 404 -7.56 -21.06 -22.33
C ILE A 404 -6.61 -20.63 -23.46
N ARG A 405 -6.89 -20.98 -24.73
CA ARG A 405 -6.11 -20.54 -25.90
C ARG A 405 -6.08 -19.02 -26.10
N THR A 406 -6.98 -18.27 -25.46
CA THR A 406 -6.93 -16.80 -25.51
C THR A 406 -5.68 -16.27 -24.80
N VAL A 407 -5.29 -16.89 -23.68
CA VAL A 407 -4.18 -16.43 -22.83
C VAL A 407 -2.93 -17.30 -22.93
N PHE A 408 -3.08 -18.60 -23.18
CA PHE A 408 -2.01 -19.59 -23.19
C PHE A 408 -1.53 -19.90 -24.61
N ASN A 409 -0.22 -19.78 -24.84
CA ASN A 409 0.42 -20.11 -26.10
C ASN A 409 1.42 -21.26 -25.90
N SER A 410 1.17 -22.41 -26.52
CA SER A 410 2.02 -23.61 -26.38
C SER A 410 3.42 -23.46 -26.97
N SER A 411 3.69 -22.39 -27.74
CA SER A 411 5.05 -22.06 -28.22
C SER A 411 5.88 -21.26 -27.21
N HIS A 412 5.28 -20.75 -26.13
CA HIS A 412 5.95 -19.94 -25.12
C HIS A 412 6.38 -20.78 -23.90
N PRO A 413 7.47 -20.41 -23.19
CA PRO A 413 7.81 -21.02 -21.90
C PRO A 413 6.71 -20.75 -20.86
N THR A 414 6.52 -21.68 -19.93
CA THR A 414 5.49 -21.58 -18.88
C THR A 414 6.14 -21.51 -17.51
N VAL A 415 5.77 -20.49 -16.73
CA VAL A 415 6.24 -20.33 -15.35
C VAL A 415 5.06 -20.42 -14.39
N VAL A 416 5.10 -21.40 -13.49
CA VAL A 416 4.09 -21.63 -12.45
C VAL A 416 4.55 -20.95 -11.16
N LEU A 417 3.73 -20.06 -10.59
CA LEU A 417 4.06 -19.29 -9.38
C LEU A 417 3.18 -19.72 -8.21
N ILE A 418 3.80 -20.17 -7.12
CA ILE A 418 3.11 -20.74 -5.96
C ILE A 418 3.45 -19.94 -4.69
N HIS A 419 2.43 -19.31 -4.11
CA HIS A 419 2.59 -18.44 -2.94
C HIS A 419 2.68 -19.23 -1.62
N GLY A 420 3.07 -18.55 -0.55
CA GLY A 420 3.28 -19.13 0.78
C GLY A 420 2.10 -19.08 1.74
N TRP A 421 2.39 -19.34 3.03
CA TRP A 421 1.41 -19.24 4.13
C TRP A 421 0.96 -17.80 4.36
N LYS A 422 -0.34 -17.59 4.60
CA LYS A 422 -1.00 -16.26 4.71
C LYS A 422 -0.86 -15.39 3.47
N ASP A 423 -0.67 -16.02 2.32
CA ASP A 423 -0.46 -15.37 1.04
C ASP A 423 -1.55 -15.77 0.02
N GLY A 424 -1.53 -15.17 -1.17
CA GLY A 424 -2.49 -15.45 -2.25
C GLY A 424 -1.94 -15.11 -3.64
N TYR A 425 -2.64 -15.49 -4.71
CA TYR A 425 -2.17 -15.26 -6.10
C TYR A 425 -1.91 -13.77 -6.43
N GLY A 426 -2.67 -12.86 -5.82
CA GLY A 426 -2.54 -11.41 -6.01
C GLY A 426 -1.39 -10.76 -5.24
N SER A 427 -0.73 -11.49 -4.34
CA SER A 427 0.30 -10.95 -3.47
C SER A 427 1.63 -10.68 -4.15
N ASP A 428 2.47 -9.89 -3.48
CA ASP A 428 3.77 -9.45 -4.00
C ASP A 428 4.67 -10.61 -4.42
N SER A 429 4.66 -11.73 -3.67
CA SER A 429 5.46 -12.92 -3.97
C SER A 429 5.28 -13.44 -5.40
N ASN A 430 4.04 -13.38 -5.91
CA ASN A 430 3.72 -13.82 -7.27
C ASN A 430 3.68 -12.63 -8.24
N THR A 431 3.28 -11.44 -7.79
CA THR A 431 3.10 -10.27 -8.66
C THR A 431 4.42 -9.69 -9.14
N PHE A 432 5.43 -9.57 -8.27
CA PHE A 432 6.74 -9.04 -8.65
C PHE A 432 7.46 -9.95 -9.65
N ILE A 433 7.42 -11.26 -9.41
CA ILE A 433 8.02 -12.25 -10.31
C ILE A 433 7.27 -12.25 -11.65
N ARG A 434 5.93 -12.24 -11.64
CA ARG A 434 5.12 -12.15 -12.87
C ARG A 434 5.52 -10.94 -13.70
N GLU A 435 5.60 -9.77 -13.08
CA GLU A 435 5.95 -8.53 -13.78
C GLU A 435 7.37 -8.55 -14.32
N ALA A 436 8.33 -9.11 -13.57
CA ALA A 436 9.68 -9.31 -14.06
C ALA A 436 9.70 -10.18 -15.33
N ILE A 437 9.08 -11.35 -15.29
CA ILE A 437 9.02 -12.28 -16.42
C ILE A 437 8.33 -11.63 -17.63
N LEU A 438 7.14 -11.06 -17.45
CA LEU A 438 6.40 -10.45 -18.56
C LEU A 438 7.08 -9.18 -19.09
N SER A 439 7.96 -8.53 -18.33
CA SER A 439 8.75 -7.41 -18.85
C SER A 439 9.89 -7.85 -19.76
N THR A 440 10.42 -9.08 -19.59
CA THR A 440 11.63 -9.55 -20.29
C THR A 440 11.37 -10.67 -21.29
N THR A 441 10.30 -11.44 -21.13
CA THR A 441 10.04 -12.66 -21.91
C THR A 441 8.56 -12.81 -22.28
N ASP A 442 8.28 -13.28 -23.49
CA ASP A 442 6.96 -13.75 -23.88
C ASP A 442 6.74 -15.14 -23.26
N ALA A 443 6.11 -15.18 -22.10
CA ALA A 443 5.86 -16.40 -21.34
C ALA A 443 4.37 -16.57 -21.01
N ASN A 444 3.96 -17.82 -20.79
CA ASN A 444 2.74 -18.13 -20.07
C ASN A 444 3.04 -18.11 -18.57
N ILE A 445 2.18 -17.49 -17.77
CA ILE A 445 2.32 -17.52 -16.32
C ILE A 445 1.06 -18.12 -15.73
N ILE A 446 1.22 -19.11 -14.86
CA ILE A 446 0.14 -19.75 -14.13
C ILE A 446 0.37 -19.51 -12.64
N LYS A 447 -0.46 -18.67 -12.02
CA LYS A 447 -0.42 -18.50 -10.56
C LYS A 447 -1.35 -19.51 -9.91
N VAL A 448 -0.81 -20.29 -8.97
CA VAL A 448 -1.60 -21.22 -8.15
C VAL A 448 -2.11 -20.48 -6.93
N ASP A 449 -3.42 -20.34 -6.79
CA ASP A 449 -4.07 -19.83 -5.58
C ASP A 449 -4.56 -20.98 -4.73
N TRP A 450 -3.99 -21.12 -3.55
CA TRP A 450 -4.45 -22.06 -2.52
C TRP A 450 -4.76 -21.31 -1.22
N SER A 451 -5.05 -20.01 -1.31
CA SER A 451 -5.28 -19.11 -0.18
C SER A 451 -6.40 -19.56 0.77
N VAL A 452 -7.34 -20.40 0.31
CA VAL A 452 -8.32 -21.07 1.17
C VAL A 452 -7.64 -21.89 2.26
N ASN A 453 -6.59 -22.64 1.93
CA ASN A 453 -5.81 -23.45 2.88
C ASN A 453 -4.63 -22.65 3.44
N ALA A 454 -3.91 -21.87 2.61
CA ALA A 454 -2.79 -21.05 3.04
C ALA A 454 -3.21 -19.97 4.06
N GLY A 455 -4.46 -19.53 4.02
CA GLY A 455 -5.07 -18.59 4.96
C GLY A 455 -5.36 -19.18 6.34
N LYS A 456 -5.25 -20.50 6.54
CA LYS A 456 -5.56 -21.18 7.82
C LYS A 456 -4.39 -21.09 8.82
N LEU A 457 -4.49 -21.78 9.95
CA LEU A 457 -3.39 -21.94 10.90
C LEU A 457 -2.22 -22.66 10.24
N TYR A 458 -0.98 -22.37 10.67
CA TYR A 458 0.22 -22.88 10.02
C TYR A 458 0.23 -24.40 9.88
N VAL A 459 -0.11 -25.15 10.93
CA VAL A 459 -0.18 -26.62 10.89
C VAL A 459 -1.21 -27.14 9.89
N VAL A 460 -2.34 -26.44 9.73
CA VAL A 460 -3.39 -26.82 8.77
C VAL A 460 -2.94 -26.51 7.34
N ALA A 461 -2.32 -25.35 7.13
CA ALA A 461 -1.76 -24.97 5.83
C ALA A 461 -0.60 -25.91 5.43
N LYS A 462 0.30 -26.24 6.36
CA LYS A 462 1.36 -27.23 6.18
C LYS A 462 0.75 -28.56 5.73
N ASN A 463 -0.23 -29.09 6.46
CA ASN A 463 -0.83 -30.38 6.13
C ASN A 463 -1.58 -30.39 4.78
N ALA A 464 -1.91 -29.22 4.22
CA ALA A 464 -2.52 -29.12 2.90
C ALA A 464 -1.51 -29.24 1.74
N VAL A 465 -0.22 -28.99 2.00
CA VAL A 465 0.83 -28.91 0.97
C VAL A 465 0.86 -30.12 0.04
N PRO A 466 0.81 -31.39 0.52
CA PRO A 466 0.82 -32.54 -0.39
C PRO A 466 -0.39 -32.56 -1.33
N SER A 467 -1.58 -32.25 -0.82
CA SER A 467 -2.80 -32.21 -1.64
C SER A 467 -2.79 -31.07 -2.65
N VAL A 468 -2.31 -29.88 -2.28
CA VAL A 468 -2.17 -28.76 -3.23
C VAL A 468 -1.16 -29.09 -4.33
N GLY A 469 -0.03 -29.72 -3.96
CA GLY A 469 0.96 -30.20 -4.91
C GLY A 469 0.37 -31.22 -5.88
N LYS A 470 -0.40 -32.18 -5.35
CA LYS A 470 -1.13 -33.17 -6.15
C LYS A 470 -2.06 -32.51 -7.18
N TRP A 471 -3.00 -31.68 -6.74
CA TRP A 471 -3.98 -31.05 -7.65
C TRP A 471 -3.31 -30.14 -8.70
N THR A 472 -2.20 -29.49 -8.33
CA THR A 472 -1.41 -28.70 -9.27
C THR A 472 -0.68 -29.58 -10.29
N GLY A 473 -0.13 -30.73 -9.87
CA GLY A 473 0.53 -31.68 -10.77
C GLY A 473 -0.44 -32.27 -11.79
N GLU A 474 -1.58 -32.78 -11.32
CA GLU A 474 -2.63 -33.32 -12.18
C GLU A 474 -3.16 -32.27 -13.18
N PHE A 475 -3.36 -31.03 -12.72
CA PHE A 475 -3.76 -29.93 -13.62
C PHE A 475 -2.72 -29.64 -14.72
N LEU A 476 -1.42 -29.68 -14.39
CA LEU A 476 -0.37 -29.46 -15.38
C LEU A 476 -0.26 -30.62 -16.37
N ASP A 477 -0.46 -31.87 -15.91
CA ASP A 477 -0.55 -33.03 -16.80
C ASP A 477 -1.72 -32.87 -17.79
N ASP A 478 -2.91 -32.52 -17.30
CA ASP A 478 -4.08 -32.29 -18.17
C ASP A 478 -3.82 -31.15 -19.17
N LEU A 479 -3.28 -30.02 -18.70
CA LEU A 479 -2.96 -28.88 -19.56
C LEU A 479 -1.96 -29.28 -20.66
N THR A 480 -0.93 -30.05 -20.31
CA THR A 480 0.08 -30.46 -21.30
C THR A 480 -0.48 -31.43 -22.34
N ASN A 481 -1.32 -32.36 -21.92
CA ASN A 481 -1.99 -33.31 -22.81
C ASN A 481 -2.94 -32.60 -23.77
N GLU A 482 -3.80 -31.70 -23.26
CA GLU A 482 -4.79 -30.96 -24.04
C GLU A 482 -4.15 -29.99 -25.06
N PHE A 483 -3.00 -29.42 -24.71
CA PHE A 483 -2.30 -28.43 -25.55
C PHE A 483 -1.13 -29.01 -26.34
N GLN A 484 -0.83 -30.31 -26.19
CA GLN A 484 0.38 -30.97 -26.70
C GLN A 484 1.64 -30.17 -26.32
N TYR A 485 1.68 -29.68 -25.08
CA TYR A 485 2.72 -28.79 -24.60
C TYR A 485 3.92 -29.58 -24.06
N PRO A 486 5.16 -29.27 -24.47
CA PRO A 486 6.34 -30.00 -24.00
C PRO A 486 6.64 -29.70 -22.53
N TYR A 487 6.81 -30.75 -21.74
CA TYR A 487 7.13 -30.69 -20.30
C TYR A 487 8.43 -29.92 -20.00
N ASP A 488 9.41 -30.00 -20.88
CA ASP A 488 10.73 -29.36 -20.69
C ASP A 488 10.67 -27.82 -20.67
N ASN A 489 9.52 -27.21 -21.01
CA ASN A 489 9.32 -25.77 -20.98
C ASN A 489 8.62 -25.24 -19.71
N ILE A 490 8.43 -26.07 -18.67
CA ILE A 490 7.75 -25.69 -17.43
C ILE A 490 8.77 -25.36 -16.32
N THR A 491 8.71 -24.16 -15.76
CA THR A 491 9.44 -23.80 -14.52
C THR A 491 8.46 -23.60 -13.38
N ILE A 492 8.70 -24.24 -12.23
CA ILE A 492 7.88 -24.01 -11.03
C ILE A 492 8.67 -23.18 -10.02
N VAL A 493 8.08 -22.06 -9.58
CA VAL A 493 8.67 -21.18 -8.57
C VAL A 493 7.75 -21.15 -7.35
N GLY A 494 8.26 -21.61 -6.22
CA GLY A 494 7.49 -21.69 -4.98
C GLY A 494 8.12 -20.88 -3.85
N PHE A 495 7.32 -20.13 -3.12
CA PHE A 495 7.78 -19.32 -1.98
C PHE A 495 7.28 -19.88 -0.64
N SER A 496 8.16 -19.99 0.36
CA SER A 496 7.80 -20.46 1.71
C SER A 496 7.17 -21.86 1.68
N LEU A 497 5.98 -22.08 2.27
CA LEU A 497 5.23 -23.35 2.10
C LEU A 497 4.98 -23.67 0.61
N GLY A 498 4.87 -22.67 -0.25
CA GLY A 498 4.74 -22.82 -1.70
C GLY A 498 5.96 -23.47 -2.35
N ALA A 499 7.16 -23.35 -1.76
CA ALA A 499 8.35 -24.09 -2.20
C ALA A 499 8.19 -25.61 -1.99
N HIS A 500 7.60 -26.00 -0.87
CA HIS A 500 7.25 -27.39 -0.63
C HIS A 500 6.09 -27.85 -1.49
N VAL A 501 5.09 -26.99 -1.76
CA VAL A 501 4.05 -27.30 -2.74
C VAL A 501 4.69 -27.60 -4.09
N ALA A 502 5.63 -26.77 -4.56
CA ALA A 502 6.37 -27.00 -5.80
C ALA A 502 7.08 -28.36 -5.82
N GLY A 503 7.75 -28.74 -4.73
CA GLY A 503 8.35 -30.07 -4.59
C GLY A 503 7.30 -31.20 -4.66
N ASN A 504 6.14 -31.00 -4.04
CA ASN A 504 5.04 -31.97 -4.14
C ASN A 504 4.41 -32.02 -5.54
N VAL A 505 4.41 -30.94 -6.32
CA VAL A 505 3.99 -30.99 -7.74
C VAL A 505 4.82 -32.02 -8.48
N GLY A 506 6.15 -31.97 -8.34
CA GLY A 506 7.06 -32.91 -9.01
C GLY A 506 6.83 -34.38 -8.66
N LYS A 507 6.27 -34.66 -7.48
CA LYS A 507 5.96 -36.03 -7.03
C LYS A 507 4.69 -36.59 -7.67
N TYR A 508 3.78 -35.73 -8.10
CA TYR A 508 2.47 -36.11 -8.66
C TYR A 508 2.31 -35.80 -10.15
N PHE A 509 3.28 -35.11 -10.74
CA PHE A 509 3.34 -34.84 -12.16
C PHE A 509 3.77 -36.10 -12.93
N ASN A 510 3.09 -36.43 -14.02
CA ASN A 510 3.36 -37.61 -14.82
C ASN A 510 4.51 -37.34 -15.82
N GLY A 511 5.68 -37.09 -15.26
CA GLY A 511 6.91 -36.74 -15.96
C GLY A 511 7.95 -36.22 -14.98
N GLU A 512 9.15 -35.91 -15.47
CA GLU A 512 10.18 -35.27 -14.66
C GLU A 512 10.16 -33.76 -14.93
N LEU A 513 9.77 -32.96 -13.93
CA LEU A 513 9.80 -31.51 -14.04
C LEU A 513 11.23 -31.04 -14.35
N PRO A 514 11.44 -30.10 -15.29
CA PRO A 514 12.79 -29.71 -15.66
C PRO A 514 13.44 -28.79 -14.61
N LEU A 515 12.66 -27.92 -13.96
CA LEU A 515 13.20 -26.92 -13.04
C LEU A 515 12.20 -26.51 -11.96
N ILE A 516 12.66 -26.61 -10.70
CA ILE A 516 12.02 -25.98 -9.54
C ILE A 516 12.95 -24.91 -8.96
N VAL A 517 12.38 -23.74 -8.63
CA VAL A 517 13.04 -22.69 -7.85
C VAL A 517 12.31 -22.53 -6.51
N GLY A 518 12.98 -22.92 -5.43
CA GLY A 518 12.51 -22.75 -4.05
C GLY A 518 12.98 -21.42 -3.47
N LEU A 519 12.03 -20.53 -3.18
CA LEU A 519 12.30 -19.23 -2.57
C LEU A 519 12.02 -19.32 -1.07
N ASP A 520 13.07 -19.31 -0.27
CA ASP A 520 13.09 -19.41 1.19
C ASP A 520 12.10 -20.46 1.73
N PRO A 521 12.33 -21.76 1.48
CA PRO A 521 11.41 -22.84 1.85
C PRO A 521 11.11 -22.82 3.36
N ALA A 522 9.86 -23.01 3.77
CA ALA A 522 9.45 -22.80 5.16
C ALA A 522 10.04 -23.83 6.12
N GLY A 523 10.68 -23.38 7.21
CA GLY A 523 11.30 -24.27 8.20
C GLY A 523 10.43 -24.82 9.33
N PRO A 524 9.47 -24.07 9.91
CA PRO A 524 8.80 -24.52 11.12
C PRO A 524 8.06 -25.87 10.95
N LEU A 525 8.32 -26.81 11.87
CA LEU A 525 7.70 -28.15 11.91
C LEU A 525 7.95 -29.01 10.66
N ILE A 526 8.94 -28.66 9.84
CA ILE A 526 9.31 -29.37 8.61
C ILE A 526 10.74 -29.90 8.79
N SER A 527 10.94 -31.15 8.41
CA SER A 527 12.24 -31.82 8.48
C SER A 527 12.71 -32.06 7.06
N ALA A 528 13.94 -31.70 6.74
CA ALA A 528 14.57 -32.02 5.46
C ALA A 528 14.64 -33.54 5.20
N LYS A 529 14.56 -34.36 6.26
CA LYS A 529 14.51 -35.84 6.15
C LYS A 529 13.16 -36.37 5.69
N ASP A 530 12.09 -35.59 5.84
CA ASP A 530 10.76 -35.98 5.35
C ASP A 530 10.64 -35.64 3.87
N THR A 531 11.30 -36.43 3.03
CA THR A 531 11.32 -36.24 1.57
C THR A 531 9.95 -36.49 0.93
N SER A 532 8.99 -37.09 1.64
CA SER A 532 7.61 -37.20 1.17
C SER A 532 6.91 -35.84 1.13
N PHE A 533 7.30 -34.93 2.03
CA PHE A 533 6.74 -33.59 2.17
C PHE A 533 7.67 -32.50 1.65
N CYS A 534 8.92 -32.51 2.11
CA CYS A 534 9.88 -31.43 1.91
C CYS A 534 10.31 -31.34 0.45
N LEU A 535 10.65 -30.11 0.03
CA LEU A 535 11.30 -29.86 -1.25
C LEU A 535 12.70 -30.49 -1.17
N ASN A 536 13.09 -31.24 -2.20
CA ASN A 536 14.40 -31.87 -2.30
C ASN A 536 14.81 -32.08 -3.76
N THR A 537 16.05 -32.52 -3.99
CA THR A 537 16.63 -32.73 -5.33
C THR A 537 15.92 -33.77 -6.18
N ALA A 538 15.15 -34.70 -5.61
CA ALA A 538 14.42 -35.70 -6.40
C ALA A 538 13.12 -35.14 -7.02
N ASP A 539 12.72 -33.92 -6.67
CA ASP A 539 11.43 -33.37 -7.10
C ASP A 539 11.46 -32.77 -8.53
N ALA A 540 12.63 -32.61 -9.15
CA ALA A 540 12.82 -32.15 -10.53
C ALA A 540 14.23 -32.48 -11.04
N LYS A 541 14.45 -32.44 -12.37
CA LYS A 541 15.79 -32.55 -12.99
C LYS A 541 16.79 -31.59 -12.39
N TYR A 542 16.33 -30.40 -12.03
CA TYR A 542 17.12 -29.40 -11.32
C TYR A 542 16.27 -28.63 -10.32
N VAL A 543 16.86 -28.34 -9.16
CA VAL A 543 16.23 -27.63 -8.06
C VAL A 543 17.22 -26.56 -7.58
N GLN A 544 16.86 -25.29 -7.74
CA GLN A 544 17.61 -24.18 -7.18
C GLN A 544 16.88 -23.65 -5.94
N VAL A 545 17.60 -23.36 -4.87
CA VAL A 545 17.02 -22.80 -3.65
C VAL A 545 17.72 -21.51 -3.27
N ILE A 546 16.93 -20.48 -2.92
CA ILE A 546 17.43 -19.18 -2.46
C ILE A 546 16.97 -19.01 -1.00
N HIS A 547 17.93 -18.95 -0.08
CA HIS A 547 17.69 -18.82 1.35
C HIS A 547 17.90 -17.38 1.80
N THR A 548 16.88 -16.79 2.43
CA THR A 548 16.96 -15.38 2.87
C THR A 548 16.70 -15.17 4.36
N ASP A 549 16.01 -16.11 5.02
CA ASP A 549 15.71 -16.13 6.47
C ASP A 549 15.93 -17.52 7.09
N ALA A 550 17.01 -18.19 6.68
CA ALA A 550 17.42 -19.52 7.11
C ALA A 550 17.53 -19.65 8.64
N GLY A 551 16.88 -20.67 9.19
CA GLY A 551 16.85 -20.94 10.64
C GLY A 551 15.88 -20.06 11.42
N SER A 552 15.13 -19.19 10.75
CA SER A 552 14.04 -18.39 11.31
C SER A 552 12.70 -18.84 10.71
N ALA A 553 12.21 -18.18 9.65
CA ALA A 553 11.04 -18.62 8.92
C ALA A 553 11.40 -19.62 7.79
N GLY A 554 12.61 -19.50 7.24
CA GLY A 554 13.16 -20.40 6.23
C GLY A 554 13.93 -21.58 6.82
N MET A 555 14.04 -22.66 6.05
CA MET A 555 14.95 -23.77 6.33
C MET A 555 16.40 -23.33 6.20
N ALA A 556 17.30 -23.91 7.00
CA ALA A 556 18.74 -23.73 6.84
C ALA A 556 19.41 -24.93 6.15
N ASP A 557 18.66 -26.02 5.97
CA ASP A 557 19.11 -27.21 5.28
C ASP A 557 19.33 -26.91 3.79
N VAL A 558 20.33 -27.57 3.21
CA VAL A 558 20.56 -27.59 1.76
C VAL A 558 19.53 -28.52 1.15
N LEU A 559 18.66 -27.99 0.29
CA LEU A 559 17.52 -28.72 -0.27
C LEU A 559 17.61 -28.93 -1.78
N GLY A 560 18.35 -28.06 -2.47
CA GLY A 560 18.47 -28.05 -3.91
C GLY A 560 19.72 -28.76 -4.42
N HIS A 561 19.82 -28.78 -5.75
CA HIS A 561 21.06 -29.08 -6.44
C HIS A 561 22.04 -27.92 -6.25
N SER A 562 21.53 -26.68 -6.27
CA SER A 562 22.23 -25.48 -5.84
C SER A 562 21.43 -24.71 -4.80
N ASP A 563 22.11 -24.27 -3.74
CA ASP A 563 21.54 -23.48 -2.66
C ASP A 563 22.32 -22.18 -2.51
N PHE A 564 21.63 -21.05 -2.61
CA PHE A 564 22.19 -19.70 -2.54
C PHE A 564 21.81 -19.06 -1.21
N PHE A 565 22.80 -18.54 -0.50
CA PHE A 565 22.65 -17.88 0.80
C PHE A 565 23.12 -16.41 0.73
N PRO A 566 22.34 -15.51 0.11
CA PRO A 566 22.63 -14.07 0.13
C PRO A 566 22.73 -13.57 1.57
N ASN A 567 23.84 -12.90 1.90
CA ASN A 567 24.11 -12.33 3.22
C ASN A 567 23.94 -13.36 4.36
N ASP A 568 24.65 -14.49 4.26
CA ASP A 568 24.55 -15.67 5.15
C ASP A 568 23.20 -16.39 5.09
N GLY A 569 22.30 -15.96 4.19
CA GLY A 569 20.95 -16.45 4.04
C GLY A 569 20.05 -16.24 5.26
N LYS A 570 20.44 -15.39 6.23
CA LYS A 570 19.68 -15.16 7.48
C LYS A 570 19.03 -13.78 7.55
N SER A 571 19.83 -12.73 7.36
CA SER A 571 19.36 -11.36 7.54
C SER A 571 19.78 -10.51 6.37
N GLN A 572 18.78 -10.00 5.65
CA GLN A 572 19.04 -9.28 4.42
C GLN A 572 19.25 -7.78 4.69
N PRO A 573 20.20 -7.11 4.00
CA PRO A 573 20.39 -5.67 4.11
C PRO A 573 19.09 -4.88 3.82
N GLY A 574 18.91 -3.77 4.54
CA GLY A 574 17.70 -2.94 4.47
C GLY A 574 16.46 -3.53 5.13
N CYS A 575 16.53 -4.76 5.66
CA CYS A 575 15.38 -5.38 6.31
C CYS A 575 15.22 -4.99 7.77
N SER A 576 14.01 -4.55 8.13
CA SER A 576 13.61 -4.31 9.51
C SER A 576 12.27 -4.97 9.84
N GLY A 577 12.28 -5.88 10.83
CA GLY A 577 11.09 -6.56 11.34
C GLY A 577 10.93 -8.02 10.87
N LEU A 578 10.07 -8.74 11.59
CA LEU A 578 9.84 -10.18 11.40
C LEU A 578 9.26 -10.49 10.01
N GLY A 579 9.95 -11.34 9.25
CA GLY A 579 9.57 -11.79 7.91
C GLY A 579 10.02 -10.87 6.77
N CYS A 580 10.76 -9.79 7.05
CA CYS A 580 11.32 -8.97 5.97
C CYS A 580 12.37 -9.75 5.17
N SER A 581 13.35 -10.34 5.86
CA SER A 581 14.35 -11.21 5.24
C SER A 581 13.67 -12.33 4.48
N HIS A 582 12.64 -12.95 5.07
CA HIS A 582 11.86 -14.02 4.45
C HIS A 582 11.25 -13.59 3.11
N ASN A 583 10.63 -12.42 3.07
CA ASN A 583 10.04 -11.87 1.84
C ASN A 583 11.09 -11.35 0.84
N ARG A 584 12.36 -11.24 1.22
CA ARG A 584 13.40 -10.74 0.30
C ARG A 584 13.65 -11.74 -0.84
N ALA A 585 13.46 -13.05 -0.63
CA ALA A 585 13.72 -14.06 -1.66
C ALA A 585 13.03 -13.79 -3.00
N TRP A 586 11.72 -13.47 -2.99
CA TRP A 586 10.99 -13.19 -4.24
C TRP A 586 11.39 -11.86 -4.87
N ALA A 587 11.88 -10.88 -4.09
CA ALA A 587 12.39 -9.62 -4.61
C ALA A 587 13.75 -9.81 -5.32
N LEU A 588 14.67 -10.55 -4.70
CA LEU A 588 15.97 -10.87 -5.32
C LEU A 588 15.77 -11.69 -6.60
N TYR A 589 14.87 -12.69 -6.55
CA TYR A 589 14.58 -13.50 -7.73
C TYR A 589 13.92 -12.68 -8.84
N ALA A 590 12.95 -11.82 -8.53
CA ALA A 590 12.34 -10.93 -9.52
C ALA A 590 13.36 -9.96 -10.15
N GLU A 591 14.31 -9.42 -9.37
CA GLU A 591 15.38 -8.58 -9.90
C GLU A 591 16.35 -9.38 -10.78
N SER A 592 16.70 -10.61 -10.37
CA SER A 592 17.59 -11.50 -11.15
C SER A 592 17.05 -11.81 -12.55
N ILE A 593 15.74 -11.77 -12.74
CA ILE A 593 15.10 -11.96 -14.05
C ILE A 593 15.28 -10.74 -14.97
N LYS A 594 15.32 -9.52 -14.41
CA LYS A 594 15.39 -8.26 -15.16
C LYS A 594 16.80 -7.89 -15.58
N ASP A 595 17.74 -7.96 -14.64
CA ASP A 595 19.14 -7.60 -14.82
C ASP A 595 19.96 -8.41 -13.80
N ASN A 596 20.47 -9.57 -14.21
CA ASN A 596 21.08 -10.50 -13.26
C ASN A 596 22.48 -10.02 -12.84
N LYS A 597 22.55 -9.40 -11.67
CA LYS A 597 23.78 -8.93 -11.02
C LYS A 597 24.04 -9.65 -9.69
N PHE A 598 23.42 -10.80 -9.48
CA PHE A 598 23.61 -11.62 -8.29
C PHE A 598 24.70 -12.66 -8.52
N VAL A 599 25.94 -12.19 -8.63
CA VAL A 599 27.12 -13.06 -8.74
C VAL A 599 27.38 -13.70 -7.38
N ALA A 600 27.36 -15.02 -7.33
CA ALA A 600 27.60 -15.82 -6.14
C ALA A 600 28.81 -16.73 -6.34
N GLN A 601 29.52 -17.00 -5.26
CA GLN A 601 30.69 -17.87 -5.26
C GLN A 601 30.40 -19.15 -4.46
N GLN A 602 30.76 -20.29 -5.02
CA GLN A 602 30.67 -21.55 -4.29
C GLN A 602 31.66 -21.54 -3.13
N CYS A 603 31.19 -21.86 -1.93
CA CYS A 603 32.05 -21.87 -0.75
C CYS A 603 31.58 -22.83 0.32
N SER A 604 32.50 -23.25 1.20
CA SER A 604 32.22 -24.15 2.31
C SER A 604 31.43 -23.48 3.45
N SER A 605 31.60 -22.17 3.63
CA SER A 605 30.90 -21.37 4.64
C SER A 605 30.81 -19.90 4.23
N TYR A 606 29.87 -19.16 4.84
CA TYR A 606 29.78 -17.72 4.65
C TYR A 606 31.01 -16.98 5.20
N THR A 607 31.63 -17.49 6.26
CA THR A 607 32.86 -16.90 6.83
C THR A 607 34.00 -16.96 5.82
N ASN A 608 34.23 -18.12 5.21
CA ASN A 608 35.20 -18.28 4.14
C ASN A 608 34.91 -17.35 2.95
N TYR A 609 33.64 -17.15 2.61
CA TYR A 609 33.23 -16.21 1.56
C TYR A 609 33.60 -14.76 1.89
N VAL A 610 33.37 -14.31 3.13
CA VAL A 610 33.75 -12.95 3.57
C VAL A 610 35.27 -12.79 3.67
N ASP A 611 35.98 -13.84 4.07
CA ASP A 611 37.44 -13.84 4.21
C ASP A 611 38.18 -14.01 2.87
N HIS A 612 37.44 -14.13 1.75
CA HIS A 612 37.96 -14.42 0.41
C HIS A 612 38.77 -15.72 0.33
N ASP A 613 38.39 -16.72 1.14
CA ASP A 613 39.00 -18.05 1.23
C ASP A 613 38.07 -19.12 0.63
N CYS A 614 37.71 -18.92 -0.65
CA CYS A 614 36.86 -19.83 -1.42
C CYS A 614 37.55 -20.24 -2.72
N ASP A 615 37.65 -21.55 -2.94
CA ASP A 615 38.21 -22.13 -4.17
C ASP A 615 37.15 -22.45 -5.24
N GLY A 616 35.88 -22.14 -4.96
CA GLY A 616 34.75 -22.51 -5.78
C GLY A 616 34.44 -21.54 -6.93
N SER A 617 33.72 -22.03 -7.95
CA SER A 617 33.38 -21.25 -9.14
C SER A 617 32.32 -20.17 -8.85
N HIS A 618 32.32 -19.14 -9.70
CA HIS A 618 31.28 -18.11 -9.70
C HIS A 618 30.11 -18.53 -10.59
N THR A 619 28.89 -18.19 -10.18
CA THR A 619 27.68 -18.35 -10.99
C THR A 619 26.65 -17.29 -10.61
N PHE A 620 25.56 -17.20 -11.37
CA PHE A 620 24.46 -16.29 -11.08
C PHE A 620 23.37 -16.97 -10.27
N MET A 621 22.88 -16.28 -9.24
CA MET A 621 21.67 -16.66 -8.52
C MET A 621 20.43 -16.25 -9.33
N GLY A 622 19.46 -17.15 -9.47
CA GLY A 622 18.20 -16.88 -10.17
C GLY A 622 18.35 -16.60 -11.67
N GLY A 623 17.41 -15.82 -12.21
CA GLY A 623 17.32 -15.48 -13.63
C GLY A 623 16.24 -16.24 -14.38
N ILE A 624 15.91 -15.76 -15.59
CA ILE A 624 14.92 -16.42 -16.46
C ILE A 624 15.46 -17.70 -17.11
N LYS A 625 16.78 -17.78 -17.29
CA LYS A 625 17.51 -18.97 -17.76
C LYS A 625 18.53 -19.31 -16.69
N ILE A 626 18.21 -20.32 -15.89
CA ILE A 626 19.07 -20.80 -14.81
C ILE A 626 20.10 -21.78 -15.39
N ASP A 627 21.36 -21.64 -14.98
CA ASP A 627 22.39 -22.63 -15.24
C ASP A 627 22.12 -23.87 -14.38
N THR A 628 21.73 -24.97 -15.01
CA THR A 628 21.40 -26.23 -14.33
C THR A 628 22.60 -27.17 -14.17
N THR A 629 23.80 -26.73 -14.56
CA THR A 629 25.04 -27.53 -14.42
C THR A 629 25.75 -27.31 -13.09
N VAL A 630 25.43 -26.21 -12.39
CA VAL A 630 26.07 -25.85 -11.12
C VAL A 630 25.45 -26.61 -9.95
N THR A 631 26.27 -27.03 -8.99
CA THR A 631 25.79 -27.74 -7.80
C THR A 631 26.53 -27.31 -6.54
N GLY A 632 25.90 -27.43 -5.38
CA GLY A 632 26.47 -27.09 -4.07
C GLY A 632 25.99 -25.76 -3.50
N VAL A 633 26.73 -25.24 -2.53
CA VAL A 633 26.34 -24.08 -1.73
C VAL A 633 27.08 -22.83 -2.18
N TYR A 634 26.33 -21.76 -2.41
CA TYR A 634 26.81 -20.49 -2.93
C TYR A 634 26.47 -19.34 -2.00
N TYR A 635 27.39 -18.39 -1.88
CA TYR A 635 27.21 -17.18 -1.09
C TYR A 635 27.41 -15.94 -1.94
N LEU A 636 26.70 -14.88 -1.56
CA LEU A 636 26.79 -13.56 -2.17
C LEU A 636 26.42 -12.49 -1.17
N THR A 637 26.77 -11.23 -1.46
CA THR A 637 26.24 -10.07 -0.74
C THR A 637 25.32 -9.24 -1.63
N THR A 638 24.38 -8.53 -1.01
CA THR A 638 23.44 -7.67 -1.75
C THR A 638 23.43 -6.26 -1.16
N ASN A 639 22.97 -5.28 -1.94
CA ASN A 639 22.67 -3.95 -1.43
C ASN A 639 21.46 -3.98 -0.47
N SER A 640 21.27 -2.91 0.30
CA SER A 640 20.11 -2.74 1.18
C SER A 640 18.83 -2.33 0.45
N GLU A 641 18.97 -1.75 -0.74
CA GLU A 641 17.89 -1.24 -1.59
C GLU A 641 18.14 -1.64 -3.06
N GLU A 642 17.11 -1.57 -3.90
CA GLU A 642 17.22 -1.84 -5.35
C GLU A 642 18.17 -0.84 -6.04
N PRO A 643 19.00 -1.28 -7.00
CA PRO A 643 19.24 -2.68 -7.38
C PRO A 643 20.00 -3.41 -6.27
N PHE A 644 19.47 -4.56 -5.83
CA PHE A 644 20.08 -5.40 -4.80
C PHE A 644 21.34 -6.11 -5.30
N GLY A 645 21.37 -6.50 -6.58
CA GLY A 645 22.52 -7.15 -7.21
C GLY A 645 23.70 -6.18 -7.31
N ARG A 646 24.89 -6.64 -6.92
CA ARG A 646 26.12 -5.81 -6.91
C ARG A 646 26.93 -5.92 -8.20
N GLY A 647 26.77 -7.00 -8.97
CA GLY A 647 27.61 -7.31 -10.13
C GLY A 647 28.90 -8.03 -9.72
N GLU A 648 29.82 -8.20 -10.68
CA GLU A 648 31.20 -8.60 -10.39
C GLU A 648 31.95 -7.44 -9.74
N GLU A 649 32.67 -7.68 -8.64
CA GLU A 649 33.58 -6.71 -8.01
C GLU A 649 34.99 -6.78 -8.60
#